data_AF-A0A4R2T235-F1
#
_entry.id   AF-A0A4R2T235-F1
#
_cell.length_a   1.000
_cell.length_b   1.000
_cell.length_c   1.000
_cell.angle_alpha   90.00
_cell.angle_beta   90.00
_cell.angle_gamma   90.00
#
_symmetry.space_group_name_H-M   'P 1'
#
loop_
_entity.id
_entity.type
_entity.pdbx_description
1 polymer ?
#
loop_
_entity_poly.entity_id
_entity_poly.type
_entity_poly.pdbx_seq_one_letter_code
_entity_poly.pdbx_strand_id
1 'polypeptide(L)'
;MSSLLKLYRKFLSSPLALVKENPIPHNPVEELGLNTEQPFVYVLPYTSQTDLLIFRKNCLALGLPDPLQENEIAGTKLARFVFLDEGRRIFKSKGVKQETENLFKKYVKLHRTSDDLDVQMVPVSVLWGRAPGRENQNKLPDLRLVGGVKKALATLWFRSDIFVRFSKAVSLRQMLNEHGTDKKLSQKLARVAKIHFSRQRLSATGPQLPDRQAMFNKLLNSPIILSAIDDEAKAKKISQDKAKKEAQKILDEIAANVNYEGLRMADRFLSWLWNKLYQGIEVQNADRVRALSLEGHEIVYVPCHRSHIDYLLLSYVLYHQGLFPPHIAAGINLNFWPVGGMFRRGGAFFIRRTFKGNRLYSTIFREYLAELFHRGYSVEYFIEGGRSRTGRLLTPKTGMMSMTLQALQQGQTRPISLVPVYVGYEHVLEVDTYAKELRGAEKEKENAGLVLRVIKKLRNLGKGFVNFGEPITLTNYLNQHFPHWKENNESEERPAWFPPAVDQISNQVMVNINNAAAVNAMNLTGMALLSSRQRALSREQLLEQLSSYQQFLQNAPYSADMMVPSDTPEEMLNHVLSLDRVGMLTEKDNFGEIIRLERSSAVLMTYYRNNIHHLFVLPSLIASIVLHHEAIQKDLVEDAVTKVYPFLRNELFLHFAPEQLGGYIDLIIKELHRQELIKCGENLLSINKPRVRALQLWAAGVREIMQRYYITLCLLQKDGEMSRTTLEKESQSIAQRLSVLHGINAPEFFDKAVFSTFIGSLKENGYFDESGIAVEEKINEIAAILTRIISAEVSLTIQSAVEKTED
;
A
#
# COMPACT_ATOMS: atom_id res chain seq x y z
N MET A 1 -38.29 5.30 36.56
CA MET A 1 -37.72 4.72 35.31
C MET A 1 -36.23 4.33 35.41
N SER A 2 -35.39 5.00 36.22
CA SER A 2 -33.93 4.75 36.27
C SER A 2 -33.51 3.36 36.78
N SER A 3 -34.22 2.79 37.78
CA SER A 3 -33.86 1.50 38.39
C SER A 3 -34.06 0.29 37.46
N LEU A 4 -35.20 0.21 36.78
CA LEU A 4 -35.51 -0.84 35.80
C LEU A 4 -34.53 -0.84 34.62
N LEU A 5 -34.14 0.34 34.13
CA LEU A 5 -33.16 0.47 33.05
C LEU A 5 -31.75 0.05 33.50
N LYS A 6 -31.35 0.37 34.73
CA LYS A 6 -30.08 -0.10 35.32
C LYS A 6 -30.07 -1.62 35.45
N LEU A 7 -31.16 -2.22 35.92
CA LEU A 7 -31.32 -3.67 36.02
C LEU A 7 -31.25 -4.34 34.65
N TYR A 8 -31.93 -3.76 33.65
CA TYR A 8 -31.90 -4.22 32.26
C TYR A 8 -30.48 -4.16 31.65
N ARG A 9 -29.74 -3.08 31.89
CA ARG A 9 -28.34 -2.96 31.43
C ARG A 9 -27.42 -3.99 32.09
N LYS A 10 -27.60 -4.23 33.40
CA LYS A 10 -26.84 -5.25 34.14
C LYS A 10 -27.12 -6.67 33.64
N PHE A 11 -28.36 -6.94 33.23
CA PHE A 11 -28.71 -8.20 32.58
C PHE A 11 -28.02 -8.35 31.21
N LEU A 12 -28.00 -7.29 30.40
CA LEU A 12 -27.33 -7.31 29.10
C LEU A 12 -25.80 -7.37 29.19
N SER A 13 -25.18 -6.88 30.26
CA SER A 13 -23.70 -6.80 30.34
C SER A 13 -23.00 -8.15 30.42
N SER A 14 -23.64 -9.18 30.98
CA SER A 14 -23.06 -10.52 31.11
C SER A 14 -22.72 -11.17 29.75
N PRO A 15 -23.67 -11.32 28.80
CA PRO A 15 -23.34 -11.87 27.47
C PRO A 15 -22.47 -10.93 26.63
N LEU A 16 -22.44 -9.64 26.93
CA LEU A 16 -21.62 -8.64 26.22
C LEU A 16 -20.16 -8.62 26.66
N ALA A 17 -19.82 -9.15 27.84
CA ALA A 17 -18.44 -9.25 28.29
C ALA A 17 -17.55 -10.05 27.32
N LEU A 18 -18.14 -11.02 26.61
CA LEU A 18 -17.48 -11.91 25.64
C LEU A 18 -17.22 -11.26 24.27
N VAL A 19 -17.74 -10.05 24.00
CA VAL A 19 -17.53 -9.34 22.74
C VAL A 19 -16.14 -8.71 22.75
N LYS A 20 -15.35 -8.93 21.70
CA LYS A 20 -14.03 -8.31 21.57
C LYS A 20 -14.13 -6.80 21.33
N GLU A 21 -13.16 -6.06 21.83
CA GLU A 21 -12.95 -4.65 21.56
C GLU A 21 -12.35 -4.50 20.15
N ASN A 22 -13.15 -4.02 19.22
CA ASN A 22 -12.74 -3.81 17.83
C ASN A 22 -13.09 -2.37 17.41
N PRO A 23 -12.37 -1.37 17.94
CA PRO A 23 -12.59 0.02 17.55
C PRO A 23 -12.05 0.27 16.13
N ILE A 24 -12.73 1.16 15.41
CA ILE A 24 -12.32 1.66 14.10
C ILE A 24 -12.39 3.18 14.14
N PRO A 25 -11.27 3.90 13.98
CA PRO A 25 -9.91 3.37 13.91
C PRO A 25 -9.43 2.74 15.22
N HIS A 26 -8.26 2.09 15.20
CA HIS A 26 -7.66 1.47 16.39
C HIS A 26 -7.21 2.52 17.42
N ASN A 27 -6.66 3.65 16.96
CA ASN A 27 -6.35 4.81 17.81
C ASN A 27 -7.20 6.04 17.42
N PRO A 28 -8.46 6.14 17.88
CA PRO A 28 -9.34 7.23 17.47
C PRO A 28 -8.97 8.59 18.02
N VAL A 29 -8.18 8.69 19.11
CA VAL A 29 -7.77 9.98 19.64
C VAL A 29 -6.83 10.68 18.66
N GLU A 30 -5.78 9.97 18.26
CA GLU A 30 -4.78 10.45 17.32
C GLU A 30 -5.33 10.56 15.89
N GLU A 31 -5.89 9.47 15.35
CA GLU A 31 -6.32 9.41 13.93
C GLU A 31 -7.51 10.34 13.62
N LEU A 32 -8.33 10.71 14.61
CA LEU A 32 -9.48 11.59 14.41
C LEU A 32 -9.28 12.99 15.01
N GLY A 33 -8.12 13.26 15.61
CA GLY A 33 -7.82 14.53 16.28
C GLY A 33 -8.80 14.87 17.40
N LEU A 34 -9.17 13.89 18.22
CA LEU A 34 -10.11 14.11 19.33
C LEU A 34 -9.40 14.77 20.50
N ASN A 35 -9.88 15.93 20.95
CA ASN A 35 -9.33 16.60 22.13
C ASN A 35 -9.95 16.02 23.41
N THR A 36 -9.21 15.23 24.19
CA THR A 36 -9.74 14.61 25.42
C THR A 36 -10.00 15.60 26.56
N GLU A 37 -9.49 16.82 26.49
CA GLU A 37 -9.68 17.89 27.48
C GLU A 37 -11.03 18.61 27.32
N GLN A 38 -11.63 18.54 26.12
CA GLN A 38 -12.92 19.16 25.81
C GLN A 38 -14.08 18.17 25.98
N PRO A 39 -15.31 18.62 26.34
CA PRO A 39 -16.42 17.70 26.56
C PRO A 39 -16.90 16.99 25.29
N PHE A 40 -17.23 15.70 25.41
CA PHE A 40 -17.72 14.88 24.29
C PHE A 40 -19.24 14.77 24.30
N VAL A 41 -19.87 14.69 23.13
CA VAL A 41 -21.25 14.21 22.98
C VAL A 41 -21.28 13.15 21.89
N TYR A 42 -21.47 11.89 22.30
CA TYR A 42 -21.54 10.76 21.39
C TYR A 42 -22.90 10.70 20.69
N VAL A 43 -22.87 10.74 19.37
CA VAL A 43 -24.10 10.70 18.55
C VAL A 43 -24.26 9.29 18.00
N LEU A 44 -25.36 8.61 18.36
CA LEU A 44 -25.67 7.26 17.89
C LEU A 44 -26.85 7.29 16.90
N PRO A 45 -26.85 6.44 15.86
CA PRO A 45 -27.84 6.49 14.79
C PRO A 45 -29.26 6.11 15.23
N TYR A 46 -29.41 5.17 16.16
CA TYR A 46 -30.71 4.65 16.61
C TYR A 46 -30.65 4.19 18.07
N THR A 47 -31.81 4.17 18.73
CA THR A 47 -31.94 3.76 20.14
C THR A 47 -31.64 2.27 20.33
N SER A 48 -30.48 1.94 20.89
CA SER A 48 -30.08 0.57 21.25
C SER A 48 -29.22 0.54 22.51
N GLN A 49 -29.73 -0.07 23.59
CA GLN A 49 -28.97 -0.23 24.83
C GLN A 49 -27.82 -1.23 24.69
N THR A 50 -27.99 -2.28 23.87
CA THR A 50 -26.92 -3.23 23.56
C THR A 50 -25.76 -2.54 22.87
N ASP A 51 -26.05 -1.68 21.88
CA ASP A 51 -25.02 -0.97 21.12
C ASP A 51 -24.31 0.06 22.00
N LEU A 52 -25.07 0.75 22.87
CA LEU A 52 -24.51 1.68 23.86
C LEU A 52 -23.56 0.99 24.86
N LEU A 53 -23.87 -0.24 25.30
CA LEU A 53 -23.00 -0.99 26.22
C LEU A 53 -21.73 -1.52 25.53
N ILE A 54 -21.84 -2.00 24.28
CA ILE A 54 -20.67 -2.40 23.47
C ILE A 54 -19.78 -1.18 23.20
N PHE A 55 -20.40 -0.07 22.84
CA PHE A 55 -19.73 1.20 22.64
C PHE A 55 -18.99 1.67 23.90
N ARG A 56 -19.66 1.64 25.06
CA ARG A 56 -19.05 1.95 26.36
C ARG A 56 -17.81 1.09 26.62
N LYS A 57 -17.88 -0.22 26.36
CA LYS A 57 -16.73 -1.14 26.53
C LYS A 57 -15.51 -0.66 25.73
N ASN A 58 -15.73 -0.26 24.47
CA ASN A 58 -14.66 0.26 23.61
C ASN A 58 -14.15 1.62 24.08
N CYS A 59 -15.03 2.52 24.56
CA CYS A 59 -14.57 3.81 25.13
C CYS A 59 -13.61 3.58 26.31
N LEU A 60 -14.01 2.73 27.25
CA LEU A 60 -13.22 2.44 28.44
C LEU A 60 -11.88 1.78 28.10
N ALA A 61 -11.86 0.87 27.13
CA ALA A 61 -10.63 0.22 26.66
C ALA A 61 -9.66 1.20 25.98
N LEU A 62 -10.17 2.25 25.36
CA LEU A 62 -9.39 3.29 24.68
C LEU A 62 -9.05 4.50 25.58
N GLY A 63 -9.42 4.47 26.85
CA GLY A 63 -9.27 5.64 27.74
C GLY A 63 -10.18 6.83 27.38
N LEU A 64 -11.19 6.62 26.53
CA LEU A 64 -12.16 7.66 26.17
C LEU A 64 -13.21 7.85 27.28
N PRO A 65 -13.81 9.06 27.40
CA PRO A 65 -14.78 9.35 28.43
C PRO A 65 -16.01 8.40 28.40
N ASP A 66 -16.41 7.86 29.55
CA ASP A 66 -17.55 6.91 29.63
C ASP A 66 -18.84 7.56 29.12
N PRO A 67 -19.51 7.01 28.07
CA PRO A 67 -20.74 7.58 27.54
C PRO A 67 -21.91 7.57 28.54
N LEU A 68 -21.89 6.72 29.57
CA LEU A 68 -22.96 6.68 30.59
C LEU A 68 -22.72 7.65 31.75
N GLN A 69 -21.55 8.30 31.80
CA GLN A 69 -21.31 9.41 32.72
C GLN A 69 -21.89 10.71 32.14
N GLU A 70 -22.22 11.65 33.02
CA GLU A 70 -22.67 12.98 32.63
C GLU A 70 -21.46 13.90 32.44
N ASN A 71 -21.54 14.82 31.47
CA ASN A 71 -20.66 15.97 31.41
C ASN A 71 -21.09 16.97 32.48
N GLU A 72 -20.13 17.49 33.23
CA GLU A 72 -20.33 18.58 34.19
C GLU A 72 -19.65 19.83 33.66
N ILE A 73 -20.46 20.81 33.24
CA ILE A 73 -19.97 22.04 32.60
C ILE A 73 -20.65 23.21 33.31
N ALA A 74 -19.86 24.11 33.91
CA ALA A 74 -20.36 25.26 34.67
C ALA A 74 -21.48 24.90 35.68
N GLY A 75 -21.29 23.81 36.43
CA GLY A 75 -22.26 23.30 37.42
C GLY A 75 -23.50 22.61 36.83
N THR A 76 -23.64 22.54 35.50
CA THR A 76 -24.75 21.86 34.82
C THR A 76 -24.34 20.44 34.43
N LYS A 77 -25.11 19.44 34.86
CA LYS A 77 -24.94 18.04 34.45
C LYS A 77 -25.76 17.70 33.21
N LEU A 78 -25.10 17.21 32.17
CA LEU A 78 -25.70 16.87 30.88
C LEU A 78 -25.27 15.48 30.41
N ALA A 79 -26.16 14.75 29.74
CA ALA A 79 -25.80 13.44 29.19
C ALA A 79 -24.70 13.54 28.11
N ARG A 80 -23.79 12.56 28.10
CA ARG A 80 -22.68 12.45 27.13
C ARG A 80 -23.06 11.74 25.83
N PHE A 81 -24.31 11.33 25.64
CA PHE A 81 -24.75 10.65 24.41
C PHE A 81 -26.16 11.05 23.99
N VAL A 82 -26.43 10.90 22.69
CA VAL A 82 -27.75 11.10 22.09
C VAL A 82 -28.06 10.03 21.06
N PHE A 83 -29.36 9.76 20.87
CA PHE A 83 -29.85 8.93 19.77
C PHE A 83 -30.55 9.81 18.73
N LEU A 84 -30.22 9.64 17.45
CA LEU A 84 -30.87 10.41 16.38
C LEU A 84 -32.28 9.90 16.03
N ASP A 85 -32.53 8.61 16.24
CA ASP A 85 -33.78 7.96 15.83
C ASP A 85 -34.34 7.04 16.93
N GLU A 86 -35.67 7.04 17.07
CA GLU A 86 -36.43 6.11 17.92
C GLU A 86 -36.59 4.75 17.22
N GLY A 87 -36.62 4.76 15.89
CA GLY A 87 -36.82 3.59 15.05
C GLY A 87 -35.51 2.93 14.64
N ARG A 88 -35.58 1.62 14.37
CA ARG A 88 -34.44 0.80 13.93
C ARG A 88 -34.15 0.91 12.42
N ARG A 89 -34.74 1.90 11.74
CA ARG A 89 -34.62 2.15 10.29
C ARG A 89 -34.24 3.61 10.04
N ILE A 90 -33.05 3.81 9.47
CA ILE A 90 -32.61 5.09 8.93
C ILE A 90 -33.62 5.47 7.82
N PHE A 91 -34.23 6.67 7.89
CA PHE A 91 -35.19 7.26 6.93
C PHE A 91 -36.71 7.01 7.11
N LYS A 92 -37.21 6.35 8.17
CA LYS A 92 -38.68 6.24 8.41
C LYS A 92 -39.24 7.13 9.54
N SER A 93 -38.42 7.75 10.38
CA SER A 93 -38.89 8.69 11.40
C SER A 93 -39.08 10.11 10.83
N LYS A 94 -40.19 10.76 11.19
CA LYS A 94 -40.53 12.13 10.72
C LYS A 94 -39.71 13.25 11.40
N GLY A 95 -38.76 12.94 12.30
CA GLY A 95 -37.99 13.95 13.02
C GLY A 95 -36.86 13.39 13.88
N VAL A 96 -36.10 14.29 14.51
CA VAL A 96 -35.11 13.97 15.56
C VAL A 96 -35.85 13.69 16.86
N LYS A 97 -35.34 12.80 17.72
CA LYS A 97 -35.92 12.59 19.05
C LYS A 97 -35.98 13.91 19.81
N GLN A 98 -37.12 14.24 20.41
CA GLN A 98 -37.31 15.49 21.14
C GLN A 98 -36.33 15.64 22.32
N GLU A 99 -35.97 14.53 22.98
CA GLU A 99 -34.91 14.50 24.00
C GLU A 99 -33.55 14.94 23.45
N THR A 100 -33.19 14.50 22.25
CA THR A 100 -31.94 14.85 21.57
C THR A 100 -31.92 16.33 21.21
N GLU A 101 -33.01 16.86 20.65
CA GLU A 101 -33.14 18.31 20.39
C GLU A 101 -33.02 19.14 21.67
N ASN A 102 -33.65 18.69 22.76
CA ASN A 102 -33.61 19.37 24.04
C ASN A 102 -32.20 19.34 24.65
N LEU A 103 -31.48 18.23 24.55
CA LEU A 103 -30.11 18.13 25.02
C LEU A 103 -29.18 19.04 24.22
N PHE A 104 -29.29 19.05 22.89
CA PHE A 104 -28.50 19.95 22.04
C PHE A 104 -28.75 21.42 22.38
N LYS A 105 -30.01 21.82 22.61
CA LYS A 105 -30.32 23.20 23.05
C LYS A 105 -29.62 23.56 24.37
N LYS A 106 -29.51 22.63 25.31
CA LYS A 106 -28.79 22.86 26.58
C LYS A 106 -27.29 23.07 26.34
N TYR A 107 -26.66 22.24 25.51
CA TYR A 107 -25.26 22.43 25.13
C TYR A 107 -25.02 23.75 24.38
N VAL A 108 -25.90 24.11 23.43
CA VAL A 108 -25.83 25.39 22.72
C VAL A 108 -25.94 26.57 23.67
N LYS A 109 -26.81 26.49 24.70
CA LYS A 109 -26.92 27.54 25.72
C LYS A 109 -25.62 27.73 26.51
N LEU A 110 -24.90 26.64 26.82
CA LEU A 110 -23.62 26.70 27.55
C LEU A 110 -22.50 27.36 26.73
N HIS A 111 -22.49 27.18 25.40
CA HIS A 111 -21.50 27.87 24.55
C HIS A 111 -21.68 29.38 24.52
N ARG A 112 -22.86 29.90 24.91
CA ARG A 112 -23.08 31.36 25.03
C ARG A 112 -22.47 31.94 26.30
N THR A 113 -22.14 31.11 27.29
CA THR A 113 -21.72 31.54 28.63
C THR A 113 -20.27 31.18 28.96
N SER A 114 -19.60 30.41 28.09
CA SER A 114 -18.22 29.97 28.27
C SER A 114 -17.55 30.08 26.91
N ASP A 115 -16.51 30.89 26.77
CA ASP A 115 -15.86 31.21 25.49
C ASP A 115 -14.79 30.17 25.09
N ASP A 116 -14.25 29.45 26.07
CA ASP A 116 -13.26 28.37 25.94
C ASP A 116 -13.88 26.99 25.67
N LEU A 117 -15.19 26.85 25.85
CA LEU A 117 -15.92 25.60 25.65
C LEU A 117 -16.04 25.25 24.17
N ASP A 118 -15.58 24.06 23.77
CA ASP A 118 -15.93 23.48 22.47
C ASP A 118 -16.38 22.03 22.62
N VAL A 119 -17.69 21.82 22.68
CA VAL A 119 -18.24 20.46 22.80
C VAL A 119 -18.06 19.72 21.49
N GLN A 120 -17.36 18.59 21.56
CA GLN A 120 -17.08 17.72 20.42
C GLN A 120 -18.20 16.70 20.23
N MET A 121 -18.97 16.84 19.15
CA MET A 121 -19.95 15.84 18.76
C MET A 121 -19.25 14.71 18.00
N VAL A 122 -19.21 13.50 18.57
CA VAL A 122 -18.52 12.35 17.96
C VAL A 122 -19.55 11.36 17.42
N PRO A 123 -19.74 11.24 16.10
CA PRO A 123 -20.62 10.23 15.51
C PRO A 123 -20.05 8.83 15.71
N VAL A 124 -20.84 7.94 16.31
CA VAL A 124 -20.45 6.56 16.58
C VAL A 124 -21.49 5.59 16.06
N SER A 125 -21.03 4.52 15.41
CA SER A 125 -21.88 3.41 14.99
C SER A 125 -21.32 2.06 15.44
N VAL A 126 -22.21 1.15 15.83
CA VAL A 126 -21.88 -0.25 16.12
C VAL A 126 -22.27 -1.09 14.91
N LEU A 127 -21.28 -1.67 14.26
CA LEU A 127 -21.43 -2.49 13.07
C LEU A 127 -21.61 -3.95 13.49
N TRP A 128 -22.84 -4.45 13.33
CA TRP A 128 -23.20 -5.85 13.58
C TRP A 128 -23.28 -6.59 12.26
N GLY A 129 -22.43 -7.59 12.02
CA GLY A 129 -22.50 -8.45 10.84
C GLY A 129 -22.58 -7.64 9.54
N ARG A 130 -21.44 -7.34 8.93
CA ARG A 130 -21.28 -6.51 7.72
C ARG A 130 -21.78 -7.15 6.42
N ALA A 131 -22.94 -7.81 6.45
CA ALA A 131 -23.53 -8.46 5.28
C ALA A 131 -24.02 -7.42 4.24
N PRO A 132 -23.55 -7.45 2.98
CA PRO A 132 -24.02 -6.58 1.89
C PRO A 132 -25.51 -6.74 1.53
N GLY A 133 -26.12 -7.90 1.84
CA GLY A 133 -27.41 -8.31 1.29
C GLY A 133 -27.29 -8.88 -0.14
N ARG A 134 -28.40 -9.32 -0.74
CA ARG A 134 -28.47 -9.85 -2.12
C ARG A 134 -29.53 -9.11 -2.93
N GLU A 135 -29.24 -8.87 -4.21
CA GLU A 135 -30.23 -8.37 -5.16
C GLU A 135 -31.46 -9.30 -5.20
N ASN A 136 -32.67 -8.74 -5.27
CA ASN A 136 -33.96 -9.44 -5.25
C ASN A 136 -34.38 -10.13 -3.93
N GLN A 137 -33.59 -10.03 -2.84
CA GLN A 137 -34.03 -10.43 -1.50
C GLN A 137 -34.20 -9.20 -0.59
N ASN A 138 -35.42 -8.68 -0.50
CA ASN A 138 -35.80 -7.61 0.45
C ASN A 138 -35.79 -8.03 1.94
N LYS A 139 -35.14 -9.14 2.27
CA LYS A 139 -35.08 -9.68 3.63
C LYS A 139 -33.63 -9.92 4.01
N LEU A 140 -33.00 -8.89 4.58
CA LEU A 140 -31.88 -9.11 5.52
C LEU A 140 -32.36 -10.15 6.56
N PRO A 141 -31.50 -11.08 7.03
CA PRO A 141 -31.66 -11.65 8.35
C PRO A 141 -31.38 -10.49 9.32
N ASP A 142 -32.42 -9.71 9.59
CA ASP A 142 -32.29 -8.42 10.23
C ASP A 142 -32.09 -8.66 11.73
N LEU A 143 -30.83 -8.85 12.17
CA LEU A 143 -30.46 -8.76 13.59
C LEU A 143 -30.84 -7.39 14.20
N ARG A 144 -31.22 -6.41 13.36
CA ARG A 144 -31.83 -5.14 13.75
C ARG A 144 -33.30 -5.29 14.17
N LEU A 145 -34.05 -6.28 13.69
CA LEU A 145 -35.45 -6.53 14.08
C LEU A 145 -35.59 -7.32 15.39
N VAL A 146 -34.48 -7.72 15.97
CA VAL A 146 -34.44 -8.64 17.09
C VAL A 146 -34.34 -7.85 18.41
N GLY A 147 -35.26 -8.08 19.37
CA GLY A 147 -35.28 -7.36 20.67
C GLY A 147 -33.97 -7.50 21.47
N GLY A 148 -33.70 -6.59 22.41
CA GLY A 148 -32.37 -6.47 23.05
C GLY A 148 -31.83 -7.74 23.71
N VAL A 149 -32.69 -8.62 24.24
CA VAL A 149 -32.28 -9.94 24.77
C VAL A 149 -31.82 -10.89 23.66
N LYS A 150 -32.59 -10.98 22.57
CA LYS A 150 -32.21 -11.82 21.43
C LYS A 150 -30.98 -11.25 20.69
N LYS A 151 -30.77 -9.93 20.68
CA LYS A 151 -29.54 -9.29 20.18
C LYS A 151 -28.34 -9.59 21.07
N ALA A 152 -28.55 -9.64 22.39
CA ALA A 152 -27.55 -10.08 23.35
C ALA A 152 -27.23 -11.58 23.25
N LEU A 153 -28.17 -12.44 22.84
CA LEU A 153 -27.86 -13.84 22.54
C LEU A 153 -27.10 -14.00 21.21
N ALA A 154 -27.38 -13.14 20.23
CA ALA A 154 -26.66 -13.14 18.96
C ALA A 154 -25.16 -12.80 19.13
N THR A 155 -24.76 -12.11 20.21
CA THR A 155 -23.34 -11.80 20.45
C THR A 155 -22.48 -13.05 20.57
N LEU A 156 -23.05 -14.18 21.00
CA LEU A 156 -22.33 -15.47 21.04
C LEU A 156 -21.88 -15.92 19.64
N TRP A 157 -22.69 -15.66 18.61
CA TRP A 157 -22.38 -15.98 17.21
C TRP A 157 -21.54 -14.91 16.49
N PHE A 158 -21.68 -13.64 16.89
CA PHE A 158 -21.02 -12.48 16.26
C PHE A 158 -19.87 -11.89 17.09
N ARG A 159 -19.39 -12.58 18.14
CA ARG A 159 -18.44 -12.04 19.14
C ARG A 159 -17.18 -11.39 18.58
N SER A 160 -16.68 -11.89 17.45
CA SER A 160 -15.46 -11.40 16.76
C SER A 160 -15.78 -10.46 15.60
N ASP A 161 -17.06 -10.26 15.28
CA ASP A 161 -17.55 -9.58 14.07
C ASP A 161 -18.49 -8.41 14.42
N ILE A 162 -18.25 -7.82 15.60
CA ILE A 162 -18.84 -6.57 16.04
C ILE A 162 -17.72 -5.55 16.10
N PHE A 163 -17.91 -4.43 15.39
CA PHE A 163 -16.94 -3.34 15.34
C PHE A 163 -17.60 -2.04 15.80
N VAL A 164 -16.82 -1.17 16.42
CA VAL A 164 -17.29 0.15 16.87
C VAL A 164 -16.56 1.22 16.08
N ARG A 165 -17.29 1.90 15.19
CA ARG A 165 -16.72 2.93 14.34
C ARG A 165 -16.90 4.31 14.97
N PHE A 166 -15.79 4.95 15.29
CA PHE A 166 -15.66 6.35 15.65
C PHE A 166 -15.50 7.18 14.37
N SER A 167 -15.97 8.42 14.40
CA SER A 167 -15.85 9.36 13.28
C SER A 167 -15.25 10.66 13.77
N LYS A 168 -14.69 11.44 12.84
CA LYS A 168 -14.18 12.78 13.13
C LYS A 168 -15.20 13.59 13.92
N ALA A 169 -14.75 14.20 15.00
CA ALA A 169 -15.58 15.06 15.83
C ALA A 169 -16.06 16.27 15.02
N VAL A 170 -17.29 16.69 15.29
CA VAL A 170 -17.83 17.94 14.79
C VAL A 170 -17.86 18.92 15.96
N SER A 171 -17.09 20.01 15.84
CA SER A 171 -17.06 21.11 16.81
C SER A 171 -18.42 21.80 16.86
N LEU A 172 -19.07 21.78 18.03
CA LEU A 172 -20.34 22.49 18.20
C LEU A 172 -20.12 24.00 18.16
N ARG A 173 -18.98 24.52 18.63
CA ARG A 173 -18.61 25.93 18.53
C ARG A 173 -18.54 26.38 17.08
N GLN A 174 -17.76 25.68 16.26
CA GLN A 174 -17.59 26.02 14.84
C GLN A 174 -18.94 26.07 14.12
N MET A 175 -19.80 25.08 14.40
CA MET A 175 -21.13 25.05 13.80
C MET A 175 -22.04 26.20 14.22
N LEU A 176 -21.96 26.63 15.48
CA LEU A 176 -22.71 27.79 15.96
C LEU A 176 -22.24 29.09 15.29
N ASN A 177 -20.93 29.23 15.10
CA ASN A 177 -20.34 30.39 14.43
C ASN A 177 -20.76 30.46 12.94
N GLU A 178 -20.78 29.32 12.24
CA GLU A 178 -21.11 29.27 10.81
C GLU A 178 -22.62 29.35 10.50
N HIS A 179 -23.48 28.81 11.39
CA HIS A 179 -24.89 28.55 11.07
C HIS A 179 -25.90 29.20 12.04
N GLY A 180 -25.43 29.91 13.08
CA GLY A 180 -26.29 30.57 14.07
C GLY A 180 -27.01 29.61 15.04
N THR A 181 -27.89 30.14 15.90
CA THR A 181 -28.51 29.39 17.01
C THR A 181 -29.96 28.93 16.78
N ASP A 182 -30.41 28.84 15.53
CA ASP A 182 -31.82 28.58 15.21
C ASP A 182 -32.27 27.14 15.49
N LYS A 183 -33.57 26.95 15.75
CA LYS A 183 -34.23 25.63 15.88
C LYS A 183 -34.01 24.73 14.64
N LYS A 184 -33.65 25.32 13.49
CA LYS A 184 -33.25 24.63 12.26
C LYS A 184 -31.89 23.93 12.38
N LEU A 185 -30.98 24.38 13.26
CA LEU A 185 -29.64 23.82 13.41
C LEU A 185 -29.67 22.37 13.88
N SER A 186 -30.46 22.04 14.92
CA SER A 186 -30.55 20.67 15.44
C SER A 186 -31.10 19.68 14.41
N GLN A 187 -32.03 20.13 13.57
CA GLN A 187 -32.60 19.32 12.48
C GLN A 187 -31.60 19.13 11.33
N LYS A 188 -30.86 20.19 10.96
CA LYS A 188 -29.78 20.11 9.96
C LYS A 188 -28.68 19.16 10.42
N LEU A 189 -28.24 19.30 11.67
CA LEU A 189 -27.27 18.42 12.34
C LEU A 189 -27.66 16.95 12.27
N ALA A 190 -28.88 16.64 12.70
CA ALA A 190 -29.36 15.27 12.68
C ALA A 190 -29.51 14.72 11.25
N ARG A 191 -29.90 15.54 10.27
CA ARG A 191 -29.96 15.13 8.86
C ARG A 191 -28.59 14.80 8.31
N VAL A 192 -27.60 15.67 8.54
CA VAL A 192 -26.20 15.44 8.13
C VAL A 192 -25.66 14.17 8.78
N ALA A 193 -25.88 13.99 10.09
CA ALA A 193 -25.46 12.80 10.80
C ALA A 193 -26.16 11.52 10.29
N LYS A 194 -27.46 11.58 9.95
CA LYS A 194 -28.17 10.45 9.31
C LYS A 194 -27.57 10.08 7.95
N ILE A 195 -27.21 11.06 7.12
CA ILE A 195 -26.54 10.83 5.82
C ILE A 195 -25.17 10.21 6.04
N HIS A 196 -24.39 10.74 6.99
CA HIS A 196 -23.08 10.21 7.39
C HIS A 196 -23.18 8.74 7.80
N PHE A 197 -24.09 8.38 8.70
CA PHE A 197 -24.28 6.98 9.11
C PHE A 197 -24.74 6.07 7.97
N SER A 198 -25.51 6.59 7.02
CA SER A 198 -25.90 5.83 5.83
C SER A 198 -24.70 5.52 4.94
N ARG A 199 -23.84 6.50 4.70
CA ARG A 199 -22.59 6.35 3.91
C ARG A 199 -21.60 5.42 4.61
N GLN A 200 -21.41 5.58 5.92
CA GLN A 200 -20.58 4.68 6.73
C GLN A 200 -21.02 3.22 6.63
N ARG A 201 -22.33 2.99 6.68
CA ARG A 201 -22.87 1.63 6.55
C ARG A 201 -22.56 1.06 5.17
N LEU A 202 -22.80 1.83 4.11
CA LEU A 202 -22.53 1.38 2.74
C LEU A 202 -21.03 1.06 2.54
N SER A 203 -20.15 1.91 3.06
CA SER A 203 -18.69 1.71 3.07
C SER A 203 -18.30 0.39 3.76
N ALA A 204 -18.93 0.06 4.89
CA ALA A 204 -18.62 -1.15 5.65
C ALA A 204 -19.24 -2.44 5.10
N THR A 205 -20.43 -2.37 4.50
CA THR A 205 -21.13 -3.54 3.96
C THR A 205 -20.81 -3.80 2.49
N GLY A 206 -20.33 -2.79 1.76
CA GLY A 206 -20.21 -2.83 0.31
C GLY A 206 -21.57 -2.74 -0.41
N PRO A 207 -21.55 -2.77 -1.75
CA PRO A 207 -22.76 -2.89 -2.58
C PRO A 207 -23.45 -4.23 -2.35
N GLN A 208 -24.75 -4.31 -2.66
CA GLN A 208 -25.48 -5.58 -2.60
C GLN A 208 -24.82 -6.61 -3.53
N LEU A 209 -24.78 -7.87 -3.12
CA LEU A 209 -24.20 -8.92 -3.98
C LEU A 209 -25.09 -9.14 -5.20
N PRO A 210 -24.49 -9.22 -6.40
CA PRO A 210 -25.26 -9.30 -7.62
C PRO A 210 -25.85 -10.70 -7.76
N ASP A 211 -27.05 -10.80 -8.34
CA ASP A 211 -27.46 -12.09 -8.88
C ASP A 211 -26.54 -12.40 -10.07
N ARG A 212 -25.62 -13.35 -9.88
CA ARG A 212 -24.61 -13.72 -10.87
C ARG A 212 -25.23 -14.07 -12.22
N GLN A 213 -26.39 -14.74 -12.24
CA GLN A 213 -27.07 -15.07 -13.49
C GLN A 213 -27.69 -13.83 -14.15
N ALA A 214 -28.27 -12.92 -13.37
CA ALA A 214 -28.79 -11.66 -13.89
C ALA A 214 -27.67 -10.78 -14.48
N MET A 215 -26.52 -10.69 -13.80
CA MET A 215 -25.35 -9.98 -14.29
C MET A 215 -24.81 -10.60 -15.59
N PHE A 216 -24.74 -11.93 -15.66
CA PHE A 216 -24.31 -12.64 -16.87
C PHE A 216 -25.24 -12.39 -18.04
N ASN A 217 -26.55 -12.46 -17.81
CA ASN A 217 -27.56 -12.17 -18.82
C ASN A 217 -27.47 -10.72 -19.31
N LYS A 218 -27.24 -9.75 -18.40
CA LYS A 218 -27.02 -8.35 -18.78
C LYS A 218 -25.79 -8.21 -19.68
N LEU A 219 -24.66 -8.79 -19.29
CA LEU A 219 -23.40 -8.71 -20.03
C LEU A 219 -23.51 -9.37 -21.42
N LEU A 220 -24.02 -10.60 -21.50
CA LEU A 220 -24.14 -11.33 -22.77
C LEU A 220 -25.11 -10.67 -23.77
N ASN A 221 -26.02 -9.81 -23.30
CA ASN A 221 -26.92 -9.05 -24.15
C ASN A 221 -26.43 -7.62 -24.41
N SER A 222 -25.23 -7.25 -23.94
CA SER A 222 -24.64 -5.95 -24.26
C SER A 222 -24.26 -5.87 -25.75
N PRO A 223 -24.45 -4.72 -26.42
CA PRO A 223 -24.12 -4.56 -27.84
C PRO A 223 -22.65 -4.88 -28.14
N ILE A 224 -21.75 -4.51 -27.24
CA ILE A 224 -20.30 -4.72 -27.37
C ILE A 224 -19.96 -6.22 -27.36
N ILE A 225 -20.53 -7.01 -26.43
CA ILE A 225 -20.28 -8.46 -26.38
C ILE A 225 -20.97 -9.17 -27.55
N LEU A 226 -22.19 -8.76 -27.94
CA LEU A 226 -22.88 -9.33 -29.09
C LEU A 226 -22.08 -9.14 -30.39
N SER A 227 -21.50 -7.94 -30.61
CA SER A 227 -20.60 -7.70 -31.73
C SER A 227 -19.36 -8.59 -31.67
N ALA A 228 -18.73 -8.74 -30.51
CA ALA A 228 -17.57 -9.60 -30.35
C ALA A 228 -17.89 -11.09 -30.56
N ILE A 229 -19.10 -11.54 -30.20
CA ILE A 229 -19.60 -12.90 -30.48
C ILE A 229 -19.77 -13.12 -31.98
N ASP A 230 -20.31 -12.14 -32.71
CA ASP A 230 -20.47 -12.22 -34.16
C ASP A 230 -19.12 -12.24 -34.89
N ASP A 231 -18.18 -11.37 -34.48
CA ASP A 231 -16.81 -11.36 -34.99
C ASP A 231 -16.11 -12.71 -34.77
N GLU A 232 -16.24 -13.29 -33.57
CA GLU A 232 -15.68 -14.60 -33.23
C GLU A 232 -16.30 -15.72 -34.09
N ALA A 233 -17.63 -15.68 -34.28
CA ALA A 233 -18.35 -16.65 -35.09
C ALA A 233 -17.87 -16.64 -36.55
N LYS A 234 -17.71 -15.45 -37.13
CA LYS A 234 -17.17 -15.24 -38.47
C LYS A 234 -15.71 -15.68 -38.58
N ALA A 235 -14.84 -15.22 -37.67
CA ALA A 235 -13.42 -15.50 -37.70
C ALA A 235 -13.11 -17.00 -37.56
N LYS A 236 -13.84 -17.71 -36.70
CA LYS A 236 -13.65 -19.16 -36.47
C LYS A 236 -14.57 -20.06 -37.29
N LYS A 237 -15.44 -19.49 -38.14
CA LYS A 237 -16.44 -20.22 -38.94
C LYS A 237 -17.30 -21.17 -38.10
N ILE A 238 -17.76 -20.71 -36.93
CA ILE A 238 -18.64 -21.45 -36.03
C ILE A 238 -20.04 -20.82 -36.00
N SER A 239 -21.05 -21.56 -35.57
CA SER A 239 -22.39 -21.00 -35.39
C SER A 239 -22.41 -19.95 -34.27
N GLN A 240 -23.30 -18.96 -34.37
CA GLN A 240 -23.47 -17.94 -33.32
C GLN A 240 -23.79 -18.56 -31.96
N ASP A 241 -24.56 -19.65 -31.91
CA ASP A 241 -24.83 -20.39 -30.66
C ASP A 241 -23.56 -20.97 -30.02
N LYS A 242 -22.62 -21.47 -30.84
CA LYS A 242 -21.33 -21.96 -30.33
C LYS A 242 -20.48 -20.81 -29.79
N ALA A 243 -20.44 -19.67 -30.49
CA ALA A 243 -19.72 -18.49 -30.02
C ALA A 243 -20.33 -17.92 -28.72
N LYS A 244 -21.67 -17.90 -28.60
CA LYS A 244 -22.38 -17.49 -27.38
C LYS A 244 -22.10 -18.43 -26.21
N LYS A 245 -22.04 -19.75 -26.44
CA LYS A 245 -21.62 -20.73 -25.42
C LYS A 245 -20.18 -20.51 -24.97
N GLU A 246 -19.27 -20.18 -25.89
CA GLU A 246 -17.89 -19.85 -25.53
C GLU A 246 -17.82 -18.54 -24.71
N ALA A 247 -18.61 -17.51 -25.07
CA ALA A 247 -18.71 -16.29 -24.28
C ALA A 247 -19.22 -16.54 -22.85
N GLN A 248 -20.24 -17.41 -22.70
CA GLN A 248 -20.73 -17.84 -21.39
C GLN A 248 -19.63 -18.55 -20.58
N LYS A 249 -18.88 -19.47 -21.21
CA LYS A 249 -17.76 -20.17 -20.57
C LYS A 249 -16.65 -19.21 -20.13
N ILE A 250 -16.35 -18.20 -20.95
CA ILE A 250 -15.38 -17.15 -20.60
C ILE A 250 -15.87 -16.34 -19.39
N LEU A 251 -17.15 -15.94 -19.35
CA LEU A 251 -17.73 -15.26 -18.19
C LEU A 251 -17.68 -16.14 -16.93
N ASP A 252 -17.99 -17.43 -17.04
CA ASP A 252 -17.87 -18.38 -15.94
C ASP A 252 -16.42 -18.51 -15.43
N GLU A 253 -15.45 -18.52 -16.35
CA GLU A 253 -14.02 -18.54 -16.03
C GLU A 253 -13.60 -17.27 -15.28
N ILE A 254 -14.08 -16.10 -15.69
CA ILE A 254 -13.67 -14.81 -15.12
C ILE A 254 -14.35 -14.57 -13.77
N ALA A 255 -15.68 -14.65 -13.70
CA ALA A 255 -16.43 -13.96 -12.66
C ALA A 255 -16.27 -14.50 -11.23
N ALA A 256 -16.32 -13.59 -10.26
CA ALA A 256 -16.38 -13.93 -8.84
C ALA A 256 -17.76 -14.55 -8.48
N ASN A 257 -17.83 -15.19 -7.32
CA ASN A 257 -19.07 -15.73 -6.75
C ASN A 257 -19.14 -15.46 -5.26
N VAL A 258 -19.13 -14.17 -4.91
CA VAL A 258 -18.96 -13.68 -3.54
C VAL A 258 -20.05 -14.22 -2.62
N ASN A 259 -19.64 -14.69 -1.45
CA ASN A 259 -20.56 -15.12 -0.41
C ASN A 259 -20.14 -14.53 0.94
N TYR A 260 -21.06 -13.82 1.58
CA TYR A 260 -20.80 -13.16 2.85
C TYR A 260 -20.39 -14.12 3.99
N GLU A 261 -21.04 -15.28 4.12
CA GLU A 261 -20.61 -16.27 5.13
C GLU A 261 -19.20 -16.79 4.85
N GLY A 262 -18.82 -16.87 3.57
CA GLY A 262 -17.45 -17.19 3.17
C GLY A 262 -16.45 -16.13 3.63
N LEU A 263 -16.79 -14.84 3.51
CA LEU A 263 -15.95 -13.73 4.01
C LEU A 263 -15.75 -13.80 5.53
N ARG A 264 -16.81 -14.10 6.31
CA ARG A 264 -16.70 -14.25 7.77
C ARG A 264 -15.84 -15.45 8.18
N MET A 265 -15.96 -16.56 7.47
CA MET A 265 -15.10 -17.72 7.70
C MET A 265 -13.65 -17.42 7.33
N ALA A 266 -13.43 -16.69 6.23
CA ALA A 266 -12.11 -16.24 5.82
C ALA A 266 -11.48 -15.35 6.89
N ASP A 267 -12.21 -14.36 7.41
CA ASP A 267 -11.73 -13.49 8.51
C ASP A 267 -11.23 -14.27 9.73
N ARG A 268 -11.99 -15.26 10.20
CA ARG A 268 -11.58 -16.11 11.34
C ARG A 268 -10.32 -16.91 11.03
N PHE A 269 -10.23 -17.47 9.83
CA PHE A 269 -9.06 -18.22 9.39
C PHE A 269 -7.84 -17.32 9.24
N LEU A 270 -8.00 -16.14 8.63
CA LEU A 270 -6.95 -15.15 8.42
C LEU A 270 -6.48 -14.58 9.76
N SER A 271 -7.39 -14.24 10.67
CA SER A 271 -7.06 -13.87 12.06
C SER A 271 -6.18 -14.92 12.73
N TRP A 272 -6.52 -16.22 12.62
CA TRP A 272 -5.68 -17.29 13.14
C TRP A 272 -4.33 -17.38 12.42
N LEU A 273 -4.33 -17.28 11.09
CA LEU A 273 -3.16 -17.39 10.24
C LEU A 273 -2.14 -16.29 10.59
N TRP A 274 -2.59 -15.04 10.70
CA TRP A 274 -1.74 -13.89 11.00
C TRP A 274 -1.16 -13.97 12.40
N ASN A 275 -1.98 -14.24 13.43
CA ASN A 275 -1.49 -14.38 14.81
C ASN A 275 -0.55 -15.58 15.00
N LYS A 276 -0.62 -16.57 14.09
CA LYS A 276 0.30 -17.72 14.11
C LYS A 276 1.64 -17.38 13.45
N LEU A 277 1.60 -16.69 12.32
CA LEU A 277 2.77 -16.44 11.48
C LEU A 277 3.54 -15.20 11.93
N TYR A 278 2.84 -14.13 12.27
CA TYR A 278 3.40 -12.81 12.55
C TYR A 278 3.06 -12.35 13.98
N GLN A 279 3.92 -11.52 14.54
CA GLN A 279 3.74 -10.91 15.86
C GLN A 279 2.74 -9.74 15.84
N GLY A 280 2.48 -9.18 14.65
CA GLY A 280 1.55 -8.08 14.45
C GLY A 280 1.47 -7.66 12.98
N ILE A 281 0.43 -6.89 12.65
CA ILE A 281 0.29 -6.21 11.37
C ILE A 281 0.18 -4.72 11.66
N GLU A 282 1.14 -3.95 11.19
CA GLU A 282 1.17 -2.50 11.31
C GLU A 282 0.51 -1.88 10.08
N VAL A 283 -0.49 -1.02 10.32
CA VAL A 283 -1.27 -0.37 9.25
C VAL A 283 -1.17 1.13 9.43
N GLN A 284 -0.69 1.82 8.40
CA GLN A 284 -0.59 3.28 8.38
C GLN A 284 -1.46 3.87 7.27
N ASN A 285 -1.86 5.14 7.45
CA ASN A 285 -2.56 5.91 6.43
C ASN A 285 -3.91 5.34 5.95
N ALA A 286 -4.57 4.50 6.75
CA ALA A 286 -5.87 3.90 6.36
C ALA A 286 -7.04 4.90 6.34
N ASP A 287 -6.87 6.07 6.96
CA ASP A 287 -7.83 7.17 7.01
C ASP A 287 -8.20 7.71 5.63
N ARG A 288 -7.23 7.89 4.72
CA ARG A 288 -7.47 8.36 3.35
C ARG A 288 -8.41 7.43 2.57
N VAL A 289 -8.26 6.12 2.76
CA VAL A 289 -9.13 5.12 2.12
C VAL A 289 -10.54 5.16 2.71
N ARG A 290 -10.64 5.29 4.04
CA ARG A 290 -11.94 5.47 4.70
C ARG A 290 -12.64 6.75 4.25
N ALA A 291 -11.90 7.84 4.02
CA ALA A 291 -12.44 9.10 3.51
C ALA A 291 -12.99 8.95 2.08
N LEU A 292 -12.21 8.39 1.15
CA LEU A 292 -12.66 8.12 -0.23
C LEU A 292 -13.93 7.27 -0.27
N SER A 293 -13.99 6.22 0.55
CA SER A 293 -15.16 5.35 0.64
C SER A 293 -16.40 6.08 1.18
N LEU A 294 -16.23 7.05 2.09
CA LEU A 294 -17.32 7.88 2.60
C LEU A 294 -17.78 8.94 1.59
N GLU A 295 -16.89 9.43 0.75
CA GLU A 295 -17.19 10.35 -0.36
C GLU A 295 -17.89 9.65 -1.52
N GLY A 296 -17.85 8.31 -1.55
CA GLY A 296 -18.54 7.49 -2.55
C GLY A 296 -17.70 7.25 -3.80
N HIS A 297 -16.36 7.31 -3.66
CA HIS A 297 -15.43 6.96 -4.73
C HIS A 297 -15.41 5.46 -4.97
N GLU A 298 -15.18 5.09 -6.23
CA GLU A 298 -14.84 3.72 -6.61
C GLU A 298 -13.34 3.50 -6.44
N ILE A 299 -12.99 2.61 -5.52
CA ILE A 299 -11.61 2.43 -5.08
C ILE A 299 -10.98 1.27 -5.84
N VAL A 300 -9.85 1.54 -6.49
CA VAL A 300 -8.97 0.53 -7.09
C VAL A 300 -7.71 0.46 -6.26
N TYR A 301 -7.54 -0.60 -5.47
CA TYR A 301 -6.30 -0.85 -4.75
C TYR A 301 -5.24 -1.40 -5.69
N VAL A 302 -4.07 -0.77 -5.69
CA VAL A 302 -2.93 -1.17 -6.51
C VAL A 302 -1.73 -1.45 -5.61
N PRO A 303 -1.68 -2.65 -4.98
CA PRO A 303 -0.57 -3.04 -4.14
C PRO A 303 0.69 -3.43 -4.93
N CYS A 304 1.85 -3.29 -4.31
CA CYS A 304 3.03 -4.04 -4.73
C CYS A 304 2.88 -5.53 -4.41
N HIS A 305 3.61 -6.39 -5.11
CA HIS A 305 3.49 -7.83 -4.97
C HIS A 305 4.78 -8.48 -4.46
N ARG A 306 4.77 -8.88 -3.20
CA ARG A 306 5.90 -9.47 -2.47
C ARG A 306 5.69 -10.93 -2.12
N SER A 307 4.45 -11.38 -1.91
CA SER A 307 4.11 -12.73 -1.45
C SER A 307 2.75 -13.21 -1.97
N HIS A 308 2.55 -14.53 -1.99
CA HIS A 308 1.28 -15.20 -2.28
C HIS A 308 0.18 -14.91 -1.28
N ILE A 309 0.47 -14.26 -0.16
CA ILE A 309 -0.50 -13.91 0.87
C ILE A 309 -0.89 -12.43 0.85
N ASP A 310 -0.34 -11.61 -0.04
CA ASP A 310 -0.59 -10.15 -0.08
C ASP A 310 -2.07 -9.80 -0.25
N TYR A 311 -2.76 -10.46 -1.19
CA TYR A 311 -4.18 -10.22 -1.43
C TYR A 311 -5.06 -10.66 -0.26
N LEU A 312 -4.62 -11.67 0.51
CA LEU A 312 -5.29 -12.06 1.75
C LEU A 312 -5.03 -11.04 2.85
N LEU A 313 -3.81 -10.51 2.93
CA LEU A 313 -3.42 -9.51 3.91
C LEU A 313 -4.19 -8.21 3.69
N LEU A 314 -4.23 -7.69 2.46
CA LEU A 314 -4.96 -6.46 2.15
C LEU A 314 -6.46 -6.62 2.40
N SER A 315 -7.06 -7.75 1.97
CA SER A 315 -8.46 -8.06 2.28
C SER A 315 -8.75 -8.11 3.78
N TYR A 316 -7.85 -8.72 4.56
CA TYR A 316 -7.94 -8.77 6.01
C TYR A 316 -7.82 -7.38 6.63
N VAL A 317 -6.84 -6.58 6.22
CA VAL A 317 -6.65 -5.20 6.72
C VAL A 317 -7.87 -4.35 6.40
N LEU A 318 -8.37 -4.35 5.17
CA LEU A 318 -9.57 -3.59 4.80
C LEU A 318 -10.79 -4.04 5.60
N TYR A 319 -10.95 -5.36 5.82
CA TYR A 319 -11.99 -5.88 6.70
C TYR A 319 -11.84 -5.31 8.13
N HIS A 320 -10.65 -5.29 8.72
CA HIS A 320 -10.44 -4.74 10.05
C HIS A 320 -10.52 -3.20 10.11
N GLN A 321 -10.31 -2.51 8.99
CA GLN A 321 -10.50 -1.07 8.84
C GLN A 321 -11.97 -0.66 8.59
N GLY A 322 -12.91 -1.62 8.68
CA GLY A 322 -14.34 -1.36 8.52
C GLY A 322 -14.77 -1.07 7.10
N LEU A 323 -13.99 -1.55 6.13
CA LEU A 323 -14.27 -1.48 4.70
C LEU A 323 -14.68 -2.86 4.20
N PHE A 324 -15.38 -2.90 3.07
CA PHE A 324 -15.69 -4.14 2.39
C PHE A 324 -14.46 -4.64 1.60
N PRO A 325 -14.10 -5.93 1.67
CA PRO A 325 -12.99 -6.48 0.90
C PRO A 325 -13.19 -6.32 -0.62
N PRO A 326 -12.13 -6.06 -1.39
CA PRO A 326 -12.23 -5.80 -2.82
C PRO A 326 -12.46 -7.07 -3.63
N HIS A 327 -12.93 -6.89 -4.87
CA HIS A 327 -12.84 -7.91 -5.90
C HIS A 327 -11.40 -7.99 -6.41
N ILE A 328 -10.78 -9.17 -6.35
CA ILE A 328 -9.34 -9.32 -6.61
C ILE A 328 -9.12 -9.91 -7.99
N ALA A 329 -8.33 -9.25 -8.83
CA ALA A 329 -7.85 -9.82 -10.09
C ALA A 329 -6.79 -10.89 -9.80
N ALA A 330 -7.15 -12.17 -9.91
CA ALA A 330 -6.28 -13.30 -9.60
C ALA A 330 -5.82 -14.03 -10.86
N GLY A 331 -4.56 -14.42 -10.94
CA GLY A 331 -4.08 -15.25 -12.05
C GLY A 331 -4.81 -16.60 -12.12
N ILE A 332 -5.19 -17.05 -13.32
CA ILE A 332 -5.94 -18.29 -13.54
C ILE A 332 -5.22 -19.54 -12.99
N ASN A 333 -3.89 -19.48 -12.80
CA ASN A 333 -3.09 -20.52 -12.15
C ASN A 333 -3.49 -20.79 -10.69
N LEU A 334 -4.21 -19.86 -10.04
CA LEU A 334 -4.76 -20.03 -8.69
C LEU A 334 -6.15 -20.70 -8.69
N ASN A 335 -6.77 -20.91 -9.87
CA ASN A 335 -8.09 -21.51 -9.99
C ASN A 335 -8.01 -23.05 -10.11
N PHE A 336 -7.54 -23.73 -9.05
CA PHE A 336 -7.54 -25.19 -8.98
C PHE A 336 -8.47 -25.68 -7.85
N TRP A 337 -9.07 -26.87 -8.02
CA TRP A 337 -9.95 -27.43 -7.01
C TRP A 337 -9.15 -27.92 -5.79
N PRO A 338 -9.60 -27.64 -4.54
CA PRO A 338 -10.81 -26.92 -4.14
C PRO A 338 -10.62 -25.39 -3.93
N VAL A 339 -9.38 -24.88 -4.04
CA VAL A 339 -9.00 -23.50 -3.67
C VAL A 339 -9.67 -22.43 -4.52
N GLY A 340 -9.78 -22.64 -5.84
CA GLY A 340 -10.37 -21.67 -6.77
C GLY A 340 -11.81 -21.29 -6.38
N GLY A 341 -12.63 -22.25 -5.97
CA GLY A 341 -14.00 -22.00 -5.50
C GLY A 341 -14.05 -21.19 -4.19
N MET A 342 -13.07 -21.35 -3.30
CA MET A 342 -12.96 -20.54 -2.09
C MET A 342 -12.57 -19.10 -2.42
N PHE A 343 -11.60 -18.89 -3.31
CA PHE A 343 -11.20 -17.56 -3.76
C PHE A 343 -12.33 -16.80 -4.47
N ARG A 344 -13.14 -17.47 -5.33
CA ARG A 344 -14.33 -16.83 -5.93
C ARG A 344 -15.32 -16.34 -4.90
N ARG A 345 -15.51 -17.11 -3.81
CA ARG A 345 -16.38 -16.73 -2.68
C ARG A 345 -15.84 -15.55 -1.89
N GLY A 346 -14.52 -15.37 -1.89
CA GLY A 346 -13.83 -14.24 -1.29
C GLY A 346 -13.76 -12.97 -2.15
N GLY A 347 -14.17 -13.01 -3.43
CA GLY A 347 -14.08 -11.85 -4.32
C GLY A 347 -13.14 -12.01 -5.52
N ALA A 348 -12.40 -13.11 -5.63
CA ALA A 348 -11.47 -13.29 -6.73
C ALA A 348 -12.19 -13.51 -8.08
N PHE A 349 -11.79 -12.73 -9.08
CA PHE A 349 -12.11 -12.96 -10.49
C PHE A 349 -10.82 -13.27 -11.24
N PHE A 350 -10.87 -14.22 -12.19
CA PHE A 350 -9.65 -14.78 -12.76
C PHE A 350 -9.26 -14.17 -14.10
N ILE A 351 -7.97 -13.91 -14.24
CA ILE A 351 -7.34 -13.34 -15.43
C ILE A 351 -6.33 -14.32 -16.04
N ARG A 352 -6.35 -14.44 -17.36
CA ARG A 352 -5.35 -15.22 -18.13
C ARG A 352 -4.04 -14.44 -18.20
N ARG A 353 -2.92 -15.16 -18.32
CA ARG A 353 -1.58 -14.56 -18.46
C ARG A 353 -1.40 -13.75 -19.75
N THR A 354 -2.13 -14.11 -20.81
CA THR A 354 -2.10 -13.43 -22.09
C THR A 354 -3.51 -13.30 -22.67
N PHE A 355 -3.75 -12.15 -23.29
CA PHE A 355 -4.97 -11.80 -24.01
C PHE A 355 -4.77 -11.89 -25.53
N LYS A 356 -3.51 -12.09 -25.97
CA LYS A 356 -3.10 -12.00 -27.38
C LYS A 356 -3.87 -13.00 -28.23
N GLY A 357 -4.46 -12.50 -29.32
CA GLY A 357 -5.20 -13.31 -30.30
C GLY A 357 -6.60 -13.74 -29.87
N ASN A 358 -7.13 -13.26 -28.72
CA ASN A 358 -8.48 -13.57 -28.27
C ASN A 358 -9.28 -12.28 -27.96
N ARG A 359 -9.87 -11.71 -29.02
CA ARG A 359 -10.68 -10.47 -28.93
C ARG A 359 -11.94 -10.68 -28.10
N LEU A 360 -12.60 -11.84 -28.22
CA LEU A 360 -13.79 -12.18 -27.43
C LEU A 360 -13.49 -12.16 -25.92
N TYR A 361 -12.41 -12.83 -25.49
CA TYR A 361 -11.98 -12.83 -24.09
C TYR A 361 -11.67 -11.43 -23.57
N SER A 362 -10.89 -10.66 -24.35
CA SER A 362 -10.49 -9.30 -23.97
C SER A 362 -11.70 -8.38 -23.79
N THR A 363 -12.67 -8.50 -24.69
CA THR A 363 -13.92 -7.74 -24.64
C THR A 363 -14.75 -8.12 -23.41
N ILE A 364 -14.99 -9.41 -23.20
CA ILE A 364 -15.78 -9.89 -22.04
C ILE A 364 -15.14 -9.49 -20.71
N PHE A 365 -13.81 -9.62 -20.59
CA PHE A 365 -13.10 -9.25 -19.38
C PHE A 365 -13.22 -7.75 -19.07
N ARG A 366 -13.07 -6.90 -20.10
CA ARG A 366 -13.25 -5.46 -19.97
C ARG A 366 -14.67 -5.09 -19.54
N GLU A 367 -15.69 -5.64 -20.19
CA GLU A 367 -17.09 -5.34 -19.86
C GLU A 367 -17.45 -5.85 -18.45
N TYR A 368 -16.89 -6.99 -18.03
CA TYR A 368 -17.05 -7.47 -16.66
C TYR A 368 -16.43 -6.51 -15.64
N LEU A 369 -15.21 -6.01 -15.89
CA LEU A 369 -14.55 -5.03 -15.02
C LEU A 369 -15.34 -3.71 -14.96
N ALA A 370 -15.82 -3.21 -16.10
CA ALA A 370 -16.66 -2.02 -16.16
C ALA A 370 -17.98 -2.19 -15.37
N GLU A 371 -18.59 -3.37 -15.42
CA GLU A 371 -19.79 -3.71 -14.63
C GLU A 371 -19.50 -3.73 -13.12
N LEU A 372 -18.31 -4.17 -12.70
CA LEU A 372 -17.91 -4.10 -11.28
C LEU A 372 -17.88 -2.65 -10.78
N PHE A 373 -17.25 -1.75 -11.56
CA PHE A 373 -17.21 -0.31 -11.23
C PHE A 373 -18.60 0.32 -11.25
N HIS A 374 -19.43 -0.03 -12.24
CA HIS A 374 -20.79 0.47 -12.35
C HIS A 374 -21.66 0.11 -11.13
N ARG A 375 -21.45 -1.08 -10.55
CA ARG A 375 -22.15 -1.54 -9.34
C ARG A 375 -21.57 -1.00 -8.04
N GLY A 376 -20.41 -0.36 -8.13
CA GLY A 376 -19.74 0.29 -7.03
C GLY A 376 -18.85 -0.62 -6.19
N TYR A 377 -18.34 -1.70 -6.79
CA TYR A 377 -17.39 -2.58 -6.10
C TYR A 377 -15.97 -2.02 -6.19
N SER A 378 -15.27 -2.01 -5.07
CA SER A 378 -13.82 -1.83 -5.07
C SER A 378 -13.13 -3.02 -5.70
N VAL A 379 -12.03 -2.75 -6.42
CA VAL A 379 -11.23 -3.74 -7.13
C VAL A 379 -9.79 -3.69 -6.62
N GLU A 380 -9.10 -4.83 -6.64
CA GLU A 380 -7.66 -4.95 -6.35
C GLU A 380 -6.96 -5.63 -7.54
N TYR A 381 -5.84 -5.06 -7.98
CA TYR A 381 -4.93 -5.74 -8.91
C TYR A 381 -3.47 -5.34 -8.70
N PHE A 382 -2.57 -6.29 -8.94
CA PHE A 382 -1.13 -6.07 -8.91
C PHE A 382 -0.65 -5.54 -10.27
N ILE A 383 -0.35 -4.25 -10.34
CA ILE A 383 0.08 -3.62 -11.60
C ILE A 383 1.42 -4.17 -12.11
N GLU A 384 2.27 -4.71 -11.22
CA GLU A 384 3.53 -5.39 -11.58
C GLU A 384 3.32 -6.66 -12.44
N GLY A 385 2.12 -7.27 -12.41
CA GLY A 385 1.79 -8.49 -13.13
C GLY A 385 2.41 -9.78 -12.57
N GLY A 386 3.22 -9.68 -11.51
CA GLY A 386 3.81 -10.82 -10.81
C GLY A 386 4.56 -10.40 -9.55
N ARG A 387 4.91 -11.38 -8.71
CA ARG A 387 5.69 -11.16 -7.49
C ARG A 387 7.12 -10.73 -7.83
N SER A 388 7.60 -9.71 -7.15
CA SER A 388 9.02 -9.38 -7.16
C SER A 388 9.82 -10.42 -6.39
N ARG A 389 10.92 -10.87 -7.01
CA ARG A 389 11.85 -11.84 -6.42
C ARG A 389 13.09 -11.17 -5.85
N THR A 390 13.35 -9.93 -6.24
CA THR A 390 14.51 -9.15 -5.82
C THR A 390 14.15 -8.14 -4.73
N GLY A 391 12.86 -8.01 -4.35
CA GLY A 391 12.41 -6.99 -3.39
C GLY A 391 12.31 -5.59 -3.99
N ARG A 392 12.60 -5.42 -5.28
CA ARG A 392 12.41 -4.16 -6.03
C ARG A 392 11.04 -4.10 -6.67
N LEU A 393 10.49 -2.93 -6.91
CA LEU A 393 9.29 -2.80 -7.75
C LEU A 393 9.61 -3.19 -9.19
N LEU A 394 8.70 -3.89 -9.85
CA LEU A 394 8.80 -4.25 -11.26
C LEU A 394 8.15 -3.18 -12.15
N THR A 395 8.58 -3.10 -13.41
CA THR A 395 7.92 -2.24 -14.41
C THR A 395 6.44 -2.60 -14.53
N PRO A 396 5.53 -1.60 -14.46
CA PRO A 396 4.10 -1.85 -14.48
C PRO A 396 3.63 -2.47 -15.80
N LYS A 397 2.67 -3.40 -15.71
CA LYS A 397 1.90 -3.95 -16.82
C LYS A 397 0.61 -3.16 -16.97
N THR A 398 0.57 -2.34 -18.00
CA THR A 398 -0.44 -1.29 -18.21
C THR A 398 -1.83 -1.78 -18.63
N GLY A 399 -2.01 -3.08 -18.88
CA GLY A 399 -3.27 -3.66 -19.36
C GLY A 399 -4.48 -3.41 -18.45
N MET A 400 -4.34 -3.66 -17.13
CA MET A 400 -5.42 -3.39 -16.18
C MET A 400 -5.71 -1.90 -16.05
N MET A 401 -4.66 -1.06 -16.03
CA MET A 401 -4.82 0.40 -16.00
C MET A 401 -5.58 0.92 -17.22
N SER A 402 -5.24 0.41 -18.41
CA SER A 402 -5.93 0.71 -19.65
C SER A 402 -7.42 0.37 -19.57
N MET A 403 -7.77 -0.80 -19.04
CA MET A 403 -9.18 -1.19 -18.89
C MET A 403 -9.91 -0.31 -17.86
N THR A 404 -9.24 0.09 -16.77
CA THR A 404 -9.80 1.01 -15.77
C THR A 404 -10.10 2.39 -16.38
N LEU A 405 -9.18 2.95 -17.18
CA LEU A 405 -9.40 4.23 -17.87
C LEU A 405 -10.48 4.16 -18.95
N GLN A 406 -10.56 3.05 -19.68
CA GLN A 406 -11.66 2.81 -20.62
C GLN A 406 -13.01 2.74 -19.90
N ALA A 407 -13.07 2.03 -18.76
CA ALA A 407 -14.28 1.96 -17.97
C ALA A 407 -14.71 3.35 -17.47
N LEU A 408 -13.76 4.22 -17.10
CA LEU A 408 -14.06 5.62 -16.73
C LEU A 408 -14.68 6.41 -17.90
N GLN A 409 -14.15 6.24 -19.11
CA GLN A 409 -14.63 6.94 -20.32
C GLN A 409 -16.06 6.51 -20.73
N GLN A 410 -16.48 5.29 -20.41
CA GLN A 410 -17.83 4.76 -20.70
C GLN A 410 -18.96 5.38 -19.84
N GLY A 411 -18.71 6.49 -19.13
CA GLY A 411 -19.76 7.26 -18.45
C GLY A 411 -20.05 6.80 -17.03
N GLN A 412 -19.02 6.45 -16.25
CA GLN A 412 -19.20 6.12 -14.83
C GLN A 412 -19.72 7.32 -14.04
N THR A 413 -20.72 7.07 -13.19
CA THR A 413 -21.37 8.13 -12.39
C THR A 413 -20.56 8.55 -11.16
N ARG A 414 -19.62 7.72 -10.73
CA ARG A 414 -18.78 7.93 -9.55
C ARG A 414 -17.32 8.09 -9.96
N PRO A 415 -16.55 8.96 -9.28
CA PRO A 415 -15.12 9.08 -9.52
C PRO A 415 -14.41 7.78 -9.15
N ILE A 416 -13.43 7.40 -9.98
CA ILE A 416 -12.53 6.27 -9.69
C ILE A 416 -11.24 6.82 -9.10
N SER A 417 -10.84 6.29 -7.95
CA SER A 417 -9.57 6.62 -7.29
C SER A 417 -8.69 5.38 -7.18
N LEU A 418 -7.47 5.49 -7.67
CA LEU A 418 -6.43 4.50 -7.47
C LEU A 418 -5.81 4.72 -6.09
N VAL A 419 -5.66 3.67 -5.30
CA VAL A 419 -4.98 3.69 -4.00
C VAL A 419 -3.73 2.83 -4.11
N PRO A 420 -2.55 3.45 -4.25
CA PRO A 420 -1.25 2.77 -4.15
C PRO A 420 -1.10 2.13 -2.77
N VAL A 421 -0.65 0.87 -2.69
CA VAL A 421 -0.48 0.17 -1.41
C VAL A 421 0.90 -0.46 -1.31
N TYR A 422 1.68 -0.07 -0.31
CA TYR A 422 2.88 -0.79 0.06
C TYR A 422 2.52 -1.96 0.97
N VAL A 423 3.04 -3.15 0.64
CA VAL A 423 2.97 -4.35 1.47
C VAL A 423 4.39 -4.84 1.73
N GLY A 424 4.73 -5.03 3.00
CA GLY A 424 6.05 -5.50 3.42
C GLY A 424 5.98 -6.51 4.57
N TYR A 425 7.01 -7.34 4.70
CA TYR A 425 7.14 -8.29 5.79
C TYR A 425 8.60 -8.32 6.26
N GLU A 426 8.82 -8.51 7.56
CA GLU A 426 10.16 -8.82 8.08
C GLU A 426 10.62 -10.20 7.63
N HIS A 427 9.70 -11.17 7.53
CA HIS A 427 10.00 -12.45 6.92
C HIS A 427 8.86 -12.92 5.99
N VAL A 428 9.19 -13.14 4.72
CA VAL A 428 8.24 -13.61 3.70
C VAL A 428 8.06 -15.14 3.81
N LEU A 429 6.89 -15.68 3.44
CA LEU A 429 6.64 -17.13 3.50
C LEU A 429 7.48 -17.91 2.49
N GLU A 430 7.74 -17.32 1.32
CA GLU A 430 8.42 -17.94 0.19
C GLU A 430 9.95 -17.77 0.21
N VAL A 431 10.52 -17.39 1.36
CA VAL A 431 11.95 -17.13 1.52
C VAL A 431 12.83 -18.25 0.96
N ASP A 432 12.50 -19.52 1.26
CA ASP A 432 13.30 -20.66 0.80
C ASP A 432 13.21 -20.82 -0.74
N THR A 433 12.03 -20.57 -1.33
CA THR A 433 11.82 -20.61 -2.78
C THR A 433 12.54 -19.46 -3.46
N TYR A 434 12.44 -18.23 -2.93
CA TYR A 434 13.12 -17.06 -3.47
C TYR A 434 14.63 -17.21 -3.39
N ALA A 435 15.17 -17.67 -2.25
CA ALA A 435 16.60 -17.92 -2.12
C ALA A 435 17.11 -18.97 -3.11
N LYS A 436 16.29 -19.96 -3.51
CA LYS A 436 16.65 -20.93 -4.56
C LYS A 436 16.56 -20.33 -5.96
N GLU A 437 15.45 -19.67 -6.29
CA GLU A 437 15.25 -19.00 -7.59
C GLU A 437 16.34 -17.95 -7.86
N LEU A 438 16.68 -17.14 -6.85
CA LEU A 438 17.75 -16.13 -6.91
C LEU A 438 19.16 -16.73 -7.07
N ARG A 439 19.34 -18.01 -6.71
CA ARG A 439 20.57 -18.77 -6.97
C ARG A 439 20.57 -19.48 -8.32
N GLY A 440 19.57 -19.22 -9.17
CA GLY A 440 19.48 -19.75 -10.52
C GLY A 440 18.66 -21.03 -10.67
N ALA A 441 17.96 -21.49 -9.62
CA ALA A 441 17.04 -22.62 -9.75
C ALA A 441 15.81 -22.25 -10.60
N GLU A 442 15.29 -23.23 -11.35
CA GLU A 442 14.04 -23.03 -12.09
C GLU A 442 12.84 -22.79 -11.17
N LYS A 443 11.86 -22.06 -11.68
CA LYS A 443 10.63 -21.76 -10.95
C LYS A 443 9.82 -23.05 -10.72
N GLU A 444 9.74 -23.50 -9.48
CA GLU A 444 8.88 -24.62 -9.11
C GLU A 444 7.39 -24.21 -9.10
N LYS A 445 6.51 -25.10 -9.60
CA LYS A 445 5.06 -24.93 -9.46
C LYS A 445 4.66 -25.29 -8.03
N GLU A 446 4.47 -24.27 -7.19
CA GLU A 446 3.96 -24.48 -5.83
C GLU A 446 2.51 -24.99 -5.87
N ASN A 447 2.21 -26.08 -5.16
CA ASN A 447 0.85 -26.59 -4.96
C ASN A 447 0.36 -26.18 -3.56
N ALA A 448 -0.93 -25.85 -3.40
CA ALA A 448 -1.52 -25.48 -2.10
C ALA A 448 -1.22 -26.47 -0.96
N GLY A 449 -1.13 -27.77 -1.26
CA GLY A 449 -0.80 -28.79 -0.27
C GLY A 449 0.63 -28.69 0.28
N LEU A 450 1.57 -28.13 -0.49
CA LEU A 450 2.93 -27.82 -0.03
C LEU A 450 2.93 -26.54 0.80
N VAL A 451 2.26 -25.48 0.32
CA VAL A 451 2.13 -24.20 1.04
C VAL A 451 1.50 -24.40 2.42
N LEU A 452 0.41 -25.18 2.53
CA LEU A 452 -0.24 -25.45 3.82
C LEU A 452 0.69 -26.22 4.78
N ARG A 453 1.53 -27.13 4.27
CA ARG A 453 2.53 -27.85 5.08
C ARG A 453 3.64 -26.93 5.57
N VAL A 454 4.07 -25.98 4.74
CA VAL A 454 5.06 -24.96 5.12
C VAL A 454 4.48 -24.04 6.20
N ILE A 455 3.27 -23.50 5.99
CA ILE A 455 2.55 -22.68 6.99
C ILE A 455 2.39 -23.42 8.33
N LYS A 456 2.25 -24.75 8.32
CA LYS A 456 2.17 -25.53 9.58
C LYS A 456 3.45 -25.41 10.43
N LYS A 457 4.62 -25.36 9.79
CA LYS A 457 5.95 -25.33 10.41
C LYS A 457 6.45 -23.92 10.73
N LEU A 458 5.98 -22.91 10.01
CA LEU A 458 6.38 -21.52 10.21
C LEU A 458 5.64 -20.89 11.39
N ARG A 459 6.39 -20.11 12.18
CA ARG A 459 5.97 -19.22 13.25
C ARG A 459 7.00 -18.08 13.32
N ASN A 460 6.66 -17.03 14.06
CA ASN A 460 7.60 -15.97 14.41
C ASN A 460 8.32 -15.31 13.22
N LEU A 461 7.56 -14.96 12.17
CA LEU A 461 8.04 -14.30 10.96
C LEU A 461 8.20 -12.78 11.10
N GLY A 462 8.24 -12.28 12.33
CA GLY A 462 8.26 -10.85 12.64
C GLY A 462 6.91 -10.18 12.40
N LYS A 463 6.91 -8.97 11.89
CA LYS A 463 5.74 -8.13 11.64
C LYS A 463 5.42 -8.03 10.14
N GLY A 464 4.13 -7.85 9.83
CA GLY A 464 3.65 -7.45 8.51
C GLY A 464 3.30 -5.96 8.49
N PHE A 465 3.45 -5.33 7.33
CA PHE A 465 3.25 -3.89 7.15
C PHE A 465 2.35 -3.63 5.95
N VAL A 466 1.31 -2.81 6.14
CA VAL A 466 0.46 -2.30 5.06
C VAL A 466 0.37 -0.79 5.18
N ASN A 467 0.79 -0.07 4.16
CA ASN A 467 0.74 1.39 4.15
C ASN A 467 0.07 1.88 2.87
N PHE A 468 -0.91 2.77 3.04
CA PHE A 468 -1.69 3.31 1.92
C PHE A 468 -1.05 4.63 1.44
N GLY A 469 -0.56 4.64 0.21
CA GLY A 469 0.05 5.81 -0.42
C GLY A 469 -0.97 6.84 -0.91
N GLU A 470 -0.50 7.98 -1.42
CA GLU A 470 -1.37 9.07 -1.86
C GLU A 470 -2.31 8.62 -2.99
N PRO A 471 -3.64 8.77 -2.85
CA PRO A 471 -4.58 8.29 -3.85
C PRO A 471 -4.61 9.17 -5.09
N ILE A 472 -4.72 8.54 -6.26
CA ILE A 472 -4.81 9.23 -7.55
C ILE A 472 -6.27 9.18 -8.01
N THR A 473 -6.98 10.31 -7.89
CA THR A 473 -8.33 10.43 -8.45
C THR A 473 -8.22 10.65 -9.96
N LEU A 474 -8.62 9.64 -10.74
CA LEU A 474 -8.38 9.59 -12.18
C LEU A 474 -8.96 10.79 -12.91
N THR A 475 -10.19 11.19 -12.58
CA THR A 475 -10.83 12.36 -13.18
C THR A 475 -10.04 13.64 -12.95
N ASN A 476 -9.51 13.86 -11.74
CA ASN A 476 -8.73 15.05 -11.41
C ASN A 476 -7.39 15.03 -12.16
N TYR A 477 -6.69 13.88 -12.13
CA TYR A 477 -5.43 13.70 -12.83
C TYR A 477 -5.57 13.96 -14.33
N LEU A 478 -6.56 13.34 -14.98
CA LEU A 478 -6.81 13.52 -16.40
C LEU A 478 -7.22 14.95 -16.75
N ASN A 479 -8.05 15.62 -15.94
CA ASN A 479 -8.39 17.03 -16.18
C ASN A 479 -7.15 17.95 -16.11
N GLN A 480 -6.18 17.64 -15.25
CA GLN A 480 -4.97 18.43 -15.05
C GLN A 480 -3.93 18.19 -16.15
N HIS A 481 -3.68 16.93 -16.52
CA HIS A 481 -2.60 16.55 -17.42
C HIS A 481 -3.04 16.31 -18.87
N PHE A 482 -4.33 16.01 -19.08
CA PHE A 482 -4.90 15.64 -20.39
C PHE A 482 -6.27 16.30 -20.59
N PRO A 483 -6.40 17.64 -20.57
CA PRO A 483 -7.70 18.35 -20.46
C PRO A 483 -8.73 17.97 -21.52
N HIS A 484 -8.28 17.56 -22.71
CA HIS A 484 -9.12 17.13 -23.83
C HIS A 484 -9.61 15.66 -23.73
N TRP A 485 -9.34 14.96 -22.63
CA TRP A 485 -9.65 13.53 -22.50
C TRP A 485 -11.15 13.18 -22.57
N LYS A 486 -12.03 14.17 -22.34
CA LYS A 486 -13.50 14.05 -22.41
C LYS A 486 -14.07 14.35 -23.79
N GLU A 487 -13.27 14.86 -24.72
CA GLU A 487 -13.73 15.14 -26.08
C GLU A 487 -13.94 13.81 -26.80
N ASN A 488 -15.15 13.60 -27.34
CA ASN A 488 -15.49 12.39 -28.07
C ASN A 488 -14.82 12.42 -29.45
N ASN A 489 -13.77 11.64 -29.65
CA ASN A 489 -13.34 11.27 -30.99
C ASN A 489 -14.27 10.16 -31.51
N GLU A 490 -15.26 10.53 -32.32
CA GLU A 490 -16.21 9.58 -32.94
C GLU A 490 -15.54 8.58 -33.92
N SER A 491 -14.24 8.75 -34.24
CA SER A 491 -13.55 8.04 -35.32
C SER A 491 -12.29 7.26 -34.93
N GLU A 492 -11.77 7.37 -33.70
CA GLU A 492 -10.53 6.66 -33.30
C GLU A 492 -10.83 5.55 -32.28
N GLU A 493 -10.45 4.31 -32.58
CA GLU A 493 -10.55 3.19 -31.61
C GLU A 493 -9.73 3.45 -30.33
N ARG A 494 -8.72 4.35 -30.37
CA ARG A 494 -7.97 4.86 -29.21
C ARG A 494 -7.48 6.30 -29.42
N PRO A 495 -7.87 7.27 -28.58
CA PRO A 495 -7.37 8.64 -28.65
C PRO A 495 -5.86 8.77 -28.42
N ALA A 496 -5.20 9.75 -29.04
CA ALA A 496 -3.77 10.00 -28.89
C ALA A 496 -3.31 10.27 -27.43
N TRP A 497 -4.16 10.88 -26.60
CA TRP A 497 -3.88 11.14 -25.19
C TRP A 497 -3.84 9.86 -24.34
N PHE A 498 -4.47 8.78 -24.80
CA PHE A 498 -4.77 7.62 -23.96
C PHE A 498 -3.53 6.78 -23.59
N PRO A 499 -2.66 6.36 -24.54
CA PRO A 499 -1.42 5.66 -24.19
C PRO A 499 -0.51 6.42 -23.20
N PRO A 500 -0.16 7.70 -23.41
CA PRO A 500 0.69 8.42 -22.46
C PRO A 500 0.01 8.59 -21.09
N ALA A 501 -1.31 8.78 -21.03
CA ALA A 501 -2.03 8.81 -19.76
C ALA A 501 -1.93 7.49 -18.99
N VAL A 502 -2.09 6.36 -19.69
CA VAL A 502 -1.94 5.02 -19.09
C VAL A 502 -0.55 4.85 -18.50
N ASP A 503 0.49 5.22 -19.25
CA ASP A 503 1.89 5.05 -18.83
C ASP A 503 2.24 5.97 -17.65
N GLN A 504 1.88 7.26 -17.73
CA GLN A 504 2.14 8.23 -16.67
C GLN A 504 1.41 7.89 -15.36
N ILE A 505 0.13 7.51 -15.43
CA ILE A 505 -0.64 7.11 -14.24
C ILE A 505 -0.06 5.83 -13.66
N SER A 506 0.28 4.84 -14.50
CA SER A 506 0.90 3.60 -14.03
C SER A 506 2.22 3.86 -13.32
N ASN A 507 3.06 4.74 -13.87
CA ASN A 507 4.32 5.15 -13.25
C ASN A 507 4.08 5.89 -11.92
N GLN A 508 3.13 6.82 -11.88
CA GLN A 508 2.77 7.55 -10.66
C GLN A 508 2.30 6.63 -9.54
N VAL A 509 1.56 5.56 -9.87
CA VAL A 509 1.22 4.53 -8.87
C VAL A 509 2.47 3.88 -8.29
N MET A 510 3.45 3.50 -9.10
CA MET A 510 4.70 2.89 -8.61
C MET A 510 5.47 3.84 -7.69
N VAL A 511 5.54 5.12 -8.08
CA VAL A 511 6.15 6.19 -7.26
C VAL A 511 5.42 6.31 -5.92
N ASN A 512 4.09 6.37 -5.91
CA ASN A 512 3.32 6.50 -4.68
C ASN A 512 3.38 5.24 -3.79
N ILE A 513 3.56 4.04 -4.35
CA ILE A 513 3.87 2.83 -3.57
C ILE A 513 5.20 3.02 -2.83
N ASN A 514 6.25 3.49 -3.52
CA ASN A 514 7.56 3.70 -2.93
C ASN A 514 7.58 4.85 -1.90
N ASN A 515 6.80 5.90 -2.11
CA ASN A 515 6.61 6.99 -1.15
C ASN A 515 5.96 6.52 0.16
N ALA A 516 5.16 5.44 0.10
CA ALA A 516 4.52 4.81 1.24
C ALA A 516 5.31 3.62 1.81
N ALA A 517 6.59 3.47 1.46
CA ALA A 517 7.40 2.35 1.95
C ALA A 517 7.41 2.30 3.49
N ALA A 518 7.26 1.09 4.05
CA ALA A 518 7.42 0.85 5.48
C ALA A 518 8.79 0.25 5.76
N VAL A 519 9.62 1.02 6.45
CA VAL A 519 10.94 0.62 6.93
C VAL A 519 10.77 -0.19 8.20
N ASN A 520 11.49 -1.31 8.31
CA ASN A 520 11.52 -2.14 9.52
C ASN A 520 12.94 -2.55 9.90
N ALA A 521 13.06 -3.19 11.06
CA ALA A 521 14.34 -3.60 11.64
C ALA A 521 15.11 -4.57 10.72
N MET A 522 14.41 -5.50 10.06
CA MET A 522 15.03 -6.43 9.10
C MET A 522 15.65 -5.70 7.91
N ASN A 523 14.93 -4.71 7.34
CA ASN A 523 15.44 -3.95 6.20
C ASN A 523 16.69 -3.14 6.56
N LEU A 524 16.69 -2.45 7.71
CA LEU A 524 17.83 -1.64 8.16
C LEU A 524 19.03 -2.50 8.55
N THR A 525 18.82 -3.61 9.23
CA THR A 525 19.89 -4.55 9.60
C THR A 525 20.51 -5.18 8.36
N GLY A 526 19.68 -5.54 7.38
CA GLY A 526 20.12 -6.03 6.09
C GLY A 526 20.94 -5.01 5.32
N MET A 527 20.48 -3.76 5.27
CA MET A 527 21.20 -2.65 4.64
C MET A 527 22.59 -2.45 5.28
N ALA A 528 22.68 -2.43 6.61
CA ALA A 528 23.95 -2.23 7.33
C ALA A 528 24.93 -3.38 7.08
N LEU A 529 24.49 -4.63 7.24
CA LEU A 529 25.37 -5.79 7.09
C LEU A 529 25.80 -6.00 5.63
N LEU A 530 24.92 -5.82 4.64
CA LEU A 530 25.29 -5.93 3.22
C LEU A 530 26.24 -4.83 2.76
N SER A 531 26.23 -3.68 3.43
CA SER A 531 27.16 -2.58 3.17
C SER A 531 28.59 -2.91 3.65
N SER A 532 28.73 -3.79 4.66
CA SER A 532 30.03 -4.29 5.11
C SER A 532 30.62 -5.31 4.13
N ARG A 533 31.91 -5.15 3.76
CA ARG A 533 32.62 -6.03 2.82
C ARG A 533 32.58 -7.51 3.24
N GLN A 534 32.69 -7.78 4.54
CA GLN A 534 32.66 -9.15 5.08
C GLN A 534 31.25 -9.61 5.49
N ARG A 535 30.24 -8.75 5.32
CA ARG A 535 28.88 -8.96 5.86
C ARG A 535 28.87 -9.23 7.35
N ALA A 536 29.80 -8.60 8.06
CA ALA A 536 30.00 -8.71 9.49
C ALA A 536 30.33 -7.33 10.06
N LEU A 537 29.80 -7.03 11.25
CA LEU A 537 30.07 -5.82 12.02
C LEU A 537 30.11 -6.18 13.51
N SER A 538 30.85 -5.43 14.32
CA SER A 538 30.65 -5.54 15.78
C SER A 538 29.23 -5.07 16.13
N ARG A 539 28.68 -5.56 17.24
CA ARG A 539 27.36 -5.12 17.73
C ARG A 539 27.29 -3.60 17.87
N GLU A 540 28.33 -2.99 18.42
CA GLU A 540 28.43 -1.52 18.58
C GLU A 540 28.37 -0.80 17.23
N GLN A 541 29.14 -1.26 16.23
CA GLN A 541 29.15 -0.66 14.88
C GLN A 541 27.79 -0.80 14.19
N LEU A 542 27.13 -1.96 14.37
CA LEU A 542 25.81 -2.18 13.80
C LEU A 542 24.77 -1.26 14.46
N LEU A 543 24.79 -1.11 15.79
CA LEU A 543 23.89 -0.20 16.50
C LEU A 543 24.13 1.26 16.11
N GLU A 544 25.39 1.68 15.97
CA GLU A 544 25.76 3.02 15.48
C GLU A 544 25.18 3.25 14.07
N GLN A 545 25.34 2.28 13.16
CA GLN A 545 24.84 2.40 11.80
C GLN A 545 23.30 2.39 11.74
N LEU A 546 22.64 1.55 12.52
CA LEU A 546 21.17 1.52 12.64
C LEU A 546 20.64 2.85 13.17
N SER A 547 21.30 3.41 14.19
CA SER A 547 20.98 4.74 14.73
C SER A 547 21.14 5.83 13.67
N SER A 548 22.23 5.78 12.90
CA SER A 548 22.49 6.72 11.80
C SER A 548 21.40 6.67 10.72
N TYR A 549 20.98 5.47 10.30
CA TYR A 549 19.88 5.29 9.35
C TYR A 549 18.53 5.77 9.89
N GLN A 550 18.21 5.44 11.14
CA GLN A 550 16.95 5.84 11.77
C GLN A 550 16.86 7.37 11.91
N GLN A 551 17.93 8.02 12.39
CA GLN A 551 18.01 9.48 12.50
C GLN A 551 17.89 10.16 11.13
N PHE A 552 18.51 9.59 10.08
CA PHE A 552 18.37 10.11 8.73
C PHE A 552 16.92 10.08 8.24
N LEU A 553 16.23 8.94 8.41
CA LEU A 553 14.83 8.81 8.02
C LEU A 553 13.90 9.77 8.78
N GLN A 554 14.25 10.14 10.01
CA GLN A 554 13.48 11.08 10.84
C GLN A 554 13.74 12.55 10.46
N ASN A 555 15.01 12.92 10.23
CA ASN A 555 15.43 14.32 10.05
C ASN A 555 15.50 14.77 8.58
N ALA A 556 15.70 13.82 7.66
CA ALA A 556 15.73 14.04 6.22
C ALA A 556 14.73 13.10 5.50
N PRO A 557 13.43 13.14 5.87
CA PRO A 557 12.46 12.16 5.42
C PRO A 557 12.32 12.19 3.89
N TYR A 558 12.32 11.00 3.29
CA TYR A 558 12.12 10.85 1.84
C TYR A 558 10.70 11.26 1.45
N SER A 559 9.69 10.86 2.23
CA SER A 559 8.28 11.13 1.97
C SER A 559 7.54 11.25 3.31
N ALA A 560 6.51 12.09 3.37
CA ALA A 560 5.63 12.18 4.54
C ALA A 560 4.77 10.91 4.76
N ASP A 561 4.57 10.13 3.69
CA ASP A 561 3.75 8.91 3.72
C ASP A 561 4.53 7.67 4.20
N MET A 562 5.85 7.74 4.36
CA MET A 562 6.65 6.58 4.73
C MET A 562 6.47 6.20 6.20
N MET A 563 6.67 4.93 6.52
CA MET A 563 6.68 4.47 7.91
C MET A 563 8.11 4.23 8.37
N VAL A 564 8.47 4.87 9.49
CA VAL A 564 9.79 4.76 10.13
C VAL A 564 9.63 4.01 11.46
N PRO A 565 10.50 3.06 11.80
CA PRO A 565 10.42 2.35 13.07
C PRO A 565 10.66 3.33 14.24
N SER A 566 9.81 3.22 15.26
CA SER A 566 9.95 3.98 16.52
C SER A 566 10.80 3.28 17.58
N ASP A 567 11.03 1.97 17.41
CA ASP A 567 11.86 1.16 18.31
C ASP A 567 13.31 1.66 18.32
N THR A 568 14.00 1.56 19.45
CA THR A 568 15.42 1.92 19.52
C THR A 568 16.27 0.97 18.67
N PRO A 569 17.48 1.40 18.22
CA PRO A 569 18.38 0.53 17.46
C PRO A 569 18.68 -0.82 18.14
N GLU A 570 18.76 -0.82 19.46
CA GLU A 570 18.97 -2.03 20.24
C GLU A 570 17.75 -2.96 20.25
N GLU A 571 16.54 -2.42 20.44
CA GLU A 571 15.30 -3.18 20.34
C GLU A 571 15.12 -3.77 18.94
N MET A 572 15.39 -2.97 17.89
CA MET A 572 15.36 -3.42 16.50
C MET A 572 16.30 -4.60 16.27
N LEU A 573 17.56 -4.48 16.70
CA LEU A 573 18.55 -5.53 16.51
C LEU A 573 18.18 -6.80 17.29
N ASN A 574 17.80 -6.67 18.55
CA ASN A 574 17.40 -7.80 19.40
C ASN A 574 16.16 -8.50 18.83
N HIS A 575 15.20 -7.74 18.31
CA HIS A 575 14.03 -8.27 17.61
C HIS A 575 14.45 -9.12 16.42
N VAL A 576 15.28 -8.59 15.51
CA VAL A 576 15.74 -9.34 14.32
C VAL A 576 16.51 -10.61 14.70
N LEU A 577 17.37 -10.55 15.72
CA LEU A 577 18.11 -11.72 16.22
C LEU A 577 17.19 -12.77 16.87
N SER A 578 15.99 -12.38 17.33
CA SER A 578 15.00 -13.30 17.89
C SER A 578 14.14 -14.02 16.85
N LEU A 579 14.16 -13.58 15.59
CA LEU A 579 13.36 -14.15 14.52
C LEU A 579 13.96 -15.45 14.01
N ASP A 580 13.08 -16.39 13.64
CA ASP A 580 13.50 -17.65 13.05
C ASP A 580 14.04 -17.44 11.63
N ARG A 581 15.09 -18.18 11.26
CA ARG A 581 15.60 -18.32 9.87
C ARG A 581 16.09 -17.03 9.20
N VAL A 582 16.51 -16.03 9.98
CA VAL A 582 17.11 -14.80 9.44
C VAL A 582 18.53 -15.01 8.88
N GLY A 583 19.22 -16.06 9.32
CA GLY A 583 20.58 -16.38 8.86
C GLY A 583 21.63 -15.39 9.34
N MET A 584 21.40 -14.78 10.52
CA MET A 584 22.36 -13.97 11.25
C MET A 584 23.00 -14.83 12.35
N LEU A 585 24.33 -14.78 12.43
CA LEU A 585 25.13 -15.46 13.43
C LEU A 585 25.71 -14.42 14.38
N THR A 586 25.61 -14.69 15.68
CA THR A 586 26.30 -13.90 16.71
C THR A 586 27.49 -14.72 17.20
N GLU A 587 28.68 -14.19 16.97
CA GLU A 587 29.94 -14.77 17.41
C GLU A 587 30.50 -13.88 18.53
N LYS A 588 30.95 -14.48 19.63
CA LYS A 588 31.52 -13.73 20.75
C LYS A 588 33.00 -14.07 20.87
N ASP A 589 33.84 -13.04 20.92
CA ASP A 589 35.27 -13.15 21.14
C ASP A 589 35.71 -12.32 22.37
N ASN A 590 37.01 -12.20 22.59
CA ASN A 590 37.57 -11.43 23.72
C ASN A 590 37.38 -9.91 23.56
N PHE A 591 36.95 -9.43 22.40
CA PHE A 591 36.82 -8.02 22.04
C PHE A 591 35.36 -7.56 21.88
N GLY A 592 34.40 -8.49 21.89
CA GLY A 592 32.98 -8.19 21.92
C GLY A 592 32.13 -9.21 21.15
N GLU A 593 30.95 -8.76 20.73
CA GLU A 593 30.04 -9.52 19.88
C GLU A 593 30.14 -9.05 18.43
N ILE A 594 30.30 -10.00 17.52
CA ILE A 594 30.31 -9.81 16.08
C ILE A 594 29.04 -10.43 15.52
N ILE A 595 28.32 -9.64 14.71
CA ILE A 595 27.10 -10.07 14.04
C ILE A 595 27.43 -10.23 12.56
N ARG A 596 27.17 -11.42 12.03
CA ARG A 596 27.54 -11.82 10.67
C ARG A 596 26.38 -12.44 9.93
N LEU A 597 26.24 -12.15 8.63
CA LEU A 597 25.33 -12.87 7.75
C LEU A 597 25.96 -14.18 7.25
N GLU A 598 25.18 -15.25 7.29
CA GLU A 598 25.50 -16.47 6.56
C GLU A 598 25.55 -16.22 5.05
N ARG A 599 26.46 -16.92 4.35
CA ARG A 599 26.59 -16.77 2.89
C ARG A 599 25.30 -17.10 2.15
N SER A 600 24.59 -18.16 2.58
CA SER A 600 23.30 -18.58 2.03
C SER A 600 22.20 -17.54 2.20
N SER A 601 22.32 -16.71 3.24
CA SER A 601 21.29 -15.76 3.68
C SER A 601 21.57 -14.35 3.17
N ALA A 602 22.79 -14.06 2.71
CA ALA A 602 23.14 -12.78 2.10
C ALA A 602 22.28 -12.44 0.87
N VAL A 603 22.05 -13.43 -0.02
CA VAL A 603 21.19 -13.25 -1.20
C VAL A 603 19.75 -12.93 -0.80
N LEU A 604 19.25 -13.57 0.26
CA LEU A 604 17.94 -13.26 0.80
C LEU A 604 17.91 -11.86 1.44
N MET A 605 18.96 -11.48 2.16
CA MET A 605 19.03 -10.18 2.80
C MET A 605 18.99 -9.03 1.78
N THR A 606 19.53 -9.26 0.59
CA THR A 606 19.41 -8.34 -0.54
C THR A 606 17.95 -8.05 -0.89
N TYR A 607 17.06 -9.05 -0.85
CA TYR A 607 15.62 -8.85 -1.03
C TYR A 607 15.05 -7.86 -0.01
N TYR A 608 15.41 -8.01 1.27
CA TYR A 608 14.89 -7.15 2.33
C TYR A 608 15.45 -5.72 2.23
N ARG A 609 16.75 -5.57 1.95
CA ARG A 609 17.37 -4.27 1.66
C ARG A 609 16.63 -3.55 0.52
N ASN A 610 16.32 -4.28 -0.55
CA ASN A 610 15.76 -3.71 -1.78
C ASN A 610 14.34 -3.14 -1.60
N ASN A 611 13.62 -3.51 -0.54
CA ASN A 611 12.32 -2.91 -0.22
C ASN A 611 12.43 -1.43 0.20
N ILE A 612 13.61 -0.98 0.66
CA ILE A 612 13.85 0.38 1.15
C ILE A 612 14.99 1.09 0.42
N HIS A 613 15.64 0.44 -0.55
CA HIS A 613 16.88 0.93 -1.15
C HIS A 613 16.71 2.30 -1.84
N HIS A 614 15.54 2.55 -2.42
CA HIS A 614 15.18 3.84 -3.03
C HIS A 614 15.22 5.01 -2.04
N LEU A 615 15.01 4.77 -0.74
CA LEU A 615 15.09 5.78 0.30
C LEU A 615 16.54 6.20 0.62
N PHE A 616 17.50 5.32 0.34
CA PHE A 616 18.91 5.48 0.72
C PHE A 616 19.84 5.74 -0.48
N VAL A 617 19.35 5.62 -1.72
CA VAL A 617 20.23 5.67 -2.90
C VAL A 617 20.93 7.03 -3.08
N LEU A 618 20.21 8.14 -2.82
CA LEU A 618 20.77 9.50 -2.90
C LEU A 618 21.76 9.83 -1.78
N PRO A 619 21.46 9.59 -0.48
CA PRO A 619 22.47 9.79 0.56
C PRO A 619 23.66 8.87 0.40
N SER A 620 23.48 7.64 -0.09
CA SER A 620 24.59 6.75 -0.46
C SER A 620 25.44 7.30 -1.61
N LEU A 621 24.83 7.94 -2.62
CA LEU A 621 25.56 8.57 -3.71
C LEU A 621 26.39 9.76 -3.22
N ILE A 622 25.79 10.65 -2.43
CA ILE A 622 26.49 11.80 -1.83
C ILE A 622 27.64 11.31 -0.93
N ALA A 623 27.38 10.33 -0.06
CA ALA A 623 28.41 9.74 0.78
C ALA A 623 29.54 9.13 -0.05
N SER A 624 29.22 8.45 -1.17
CA SER A 624 30.21 7.86 -2.06
C SER A 624 31.09 8.92 -2.73
N ILE A 625 30.50 10.01 -3.23
CA ILE A 625 31.24 11.10 -3.86
C ILE A 625 32.20 11.74 -2.84
N VAL A 626 31.70 12.14 -1.66
CA VAL A 626 32.55 12.76 -0.62
C VAL A 626 33.65 11.82 -0.14
N LEU A 627 33.34 10.52 0.03
CA LEU A 627 34.30 9.52 0.47
C LEU A 627 35.47 9.36 -0.52
N HIS A 628 35.19 9.27 -1.82
CA HIS A 628 36.24 9.01 -2.82
C HIS A 628 37.03 10.26 -3.22
N HIS A 629 36.43 11.45 -3.10
CA HIS A 629 37.14 12.71 -3.34
C HIS A 629 37.92 13.20 -2.11
N GLU A 630 37.62 12.68 -0.91
CA GLU A 630 38.08 13.14 0.42
C GLU A 630 37.67 14.58 0.79
N ALA A 631 37.73 15.51 -0.17
CA ALA A 631 37.20 16.86 -0.12
C ALA A 631 36.69 17.29 -1.51
N ILE A 632 35.50 17.88 -1.57
CA ILE A 632 34.85 18.28 -2.82
C ILE A 632 33.95 19.51 -2.60
N GLN A 633 33.85 20.38 -3.61
CA GLN A 633 32.92 21.51 -3.56
C GLN A 633 31.47 21.02 -3.56
N LYS A 634 30.59 21.72 -2.84
CA LYS A 634 29.17 21.36 -2.72
C LYS A 634 28.49 21.38 -4.10
N ASP A 635 28.77 22.41 -4.89
CA ASP A 635 28.22 22.58 -6.24
C ASP A 635 28.56 21.40 -7.18
N LEU A 636 29.77 20.83 -7.04
CA LEU A 636 30.18 19.66 -7.83
C LEU A 636 29.46 18.38 -7.40
N VAL A 637 29.11 18.25 -6.11
CA VAL A 637 28.28 17.14 -5.63
C VAL A 637 26.86 17.29 -6.18
N GLU A 638 26.29 18.49 -6.12
CA GLU A 638 24.96 18.77 -6.66
C GLU A 638 24.87 18.49 -8.17
N ASP A 639 25.87 18.94 -8.93
CA ASP A 639 25.97 18.68 -10.37
C ASP A 639 26.06 17.18 -10.67
N ALA A 640 26.94 16.46 -9.97
CA ALA A 640 27.10 15.02 -10.16
C ALA A 640 25.83 14.24 -9.81
N VAL A 641 25.16 14.57 -8.70
CA VAL A 641 23.90 13.94 -8.32
C VAL A 641 22.80 14.25 -9.34
N THR A 642 22.70 15.50 -9.80
CA THR A 642 21.70 15.93 -10.78
C THR A 642 21.86 15.19 -12.10
N LYS A 643 23.09 14.96 -12.55
CA LYS A 643 23.40 14.21 -13.78
C LYS A 643 23.08 12.72 -13.67
N VAL A 644 23.29 12.12 -12.50
CA VAL A 644 23.01 10.68 -12.26
C VAL A 644 21.53 10.43 -11.93
N TYR A 645 20.82 11.43 -11.38
CA TYR A 645 19.46 11.30 -10.85
C TYR A 645 18.43 10.73 -11.83
N PRO A 646 18.37 11.12 -13.12
CA PRO A 646 17.35 10.61 -14.05
C PRO A 646 17.35 9.08 -14.17
N PHE A 647 18.53 8.47 -14.13
CA PHE A 647 18.71 7.02 -14.21
C PHE A 647 18.20 6.32 -12.96
N LEU A 648 18.58 6.84 -11.78
CA LEU A 648 18.10 6.34 -10.49
C LEU A 648 16.59 6.51 -10.38
N ARG A 649 16.05 7.64 -10.82
CA ARG A 649 14.63 7.97 -10.82
C ARG A 649 13.83 6.95 -11.60
N ASN A 650 14.25 6.64 -12.83
CA ASN A 650 13.58 5.67 -13.68
C ASN A 650 13.72 4.23 -13.17
N GLU A 651 14.89 3.85 -12.63
CA GLU A 651 15.13 2.48 -12.17
C GLU A 651 14.50 2.15 -10.80
N LEU A 652 14.32 3.16 -9.95
CA LEU A 652 13.85 3.01 -8.57
C LEU A 652 12.54 3.76 -8.28
N PHE A 653 11.88 4.30 -9.31
CA PHE A 653 10.63 5.07 -9.19
C PHE A 653 10.74 6.21 -8.16
N LEU A 654 11.78 7.04 -8.25
CA LEU A 654 11.96 8.18 -7.34
C LEU A 654 11.00 9.34 -7.68
N HIS A 655 10.55 10.10 -6.67
CA HIS A 655 9.49 11.10 -6.87
C HIS A 655 9.96 12.55 -7.06
N PHE A 656 11.18 12.91 -6.62
CA PHE A 656 11.60 14.32 -6.64
C PHE A 656 11.60 14.87 -8.07
N ALA A 657 10.92 16.01 -8.26
CA ALA A 657 11.04 16.80 -9.48
C ALA A 657 12.42 17.48 -9.53
N PRO A 658 12.94 17.85 -10.72
CA PRO A 658 14.23 18.53 -10.85
C PRO A 658 14.37 19.75 -9.93
N GLU A 659 13.30 20.52 -9.75
CA GLU A 659 13.27 21.74 -8.94
C GLU A 659 13.34 21.45 -7.43
N GLN A 660 12.95 20.24 -7.01
CA GLN A 660 12.96 19.81 -5.62
C GLN A 660 14.26 19.10 -5.22
N LEU A 661 15.00 18.57 -6.21
CA LEU A 661 16.18 17.74 -5.99
C LEU A 661 17.26 18.48 -5.21
N GLY A 662 17.59 19.72 -5.58
CA GLY A 662 18.62 20.53 -4.90
C GLY A 662 18.29 20.73 -3.41
N GLY A 663 17.03 21.05 -3.09
CA GLY A 663 16.58 21.20 -1.71
C GLY A 663 16.70 19.89 -0.89
N TYR A 664 16.47 18.74 -1.52
CA TYR A 664 16.64 17.44 -0.86
C TYR A 664 18.12 17.06 -0.70
N ILE A 665 18.98 17.36 -1.68
CA ILE A 665 20.44 17.19 -1.56
C ILE A 665 20.97 17.99 -0.37
N ASP A 666 20.52 19.24 -0.20
CA ASP A 666 20.88 20.07 0.94
C ASP A 666 20.44 19.49 2.27
N LEU A 667 19.23 18.94 2.33
CA LEU A 667 18.70 18.28 3.52
C LEU A 667 19.56 17.07 3.89
N ILE A 668 19.95 16.25 2.91
CA ILE A 668 20.84 15.10 3.10
C ILE A 668 22.20 15.57 3.63
N ILE A 669 22.84 16.55 2.98
CA ILE A 669 24.17 17.04 3.38
C ILE A 669 24.14 17.58 4.81
N LYS A 670 23.11 18.36 5.16
CA LYS A 670 22.91 18.86 6.53
C LYS A 670 22.80 17.73 7.53
N GLU A 671 22.06 16.67 7.22
CA GLU A 671 21.91 15.53 8.13
C GLU A 671 23.18 14.70 8.26
N LEU A 672 23.90 14.44 7.16
CA LEU A 672 25.21 13.77 7.20
C LEU A 672 26.23 14.61 8.00
N HIS A 673 26.17 15.93 7.90
CA HIS A 673 27.00 16.83 8.69
C HIS A 673 26.61 16.85 10.18
N ARG A 674 25.31 16.89 10.49
CA ARG A 674 24.77 16.84 11.87
C ARG A 674 25.19 15.56 12.59
N GLN A 675 25.22 14.44 11.87
CA GLN A 675 25.72 13.15 12.38
C GLN A 675 27.25 13.05 12.38
N GLU A 676 27.96 14.11 12.01
CA GLU A 676 29.42 14.18 11.91
C GLU A 676 30.04 13.18 10.93
N LEU A 677 29.28 12.65 9.97
CA LEU A 677 29.80 11.74 8.94
C LEU A 677 30.70 12.49 7.94
N ILE A 678 30.34 13.75 7.68
CA ILE A 678 31.09 14.69 6.85
C ILE A 678 31.27 16.03 7.58
N LYS A 679 32.26 16.82 7.16
CA LYS A 679 32.43 18.21 7.55
C LYS A 679 31.93 19.11 6.43
N CYS A 680 31.26 20.20 6.79
CA CYS A 680 30.77 21.21 5.87
C CYS A 680 31.43 22.56 6.19
N GLY A 681 32.19 23.10 5.24
CA GLY A 681 32.56 24.52 5.17
C GLY A 681 31.56 25.30 4.30
N GLU A 682 31.88 26.56 3.95
CA GLU A 682 30.95 27.41 3.17
C GLU A 682 30.57 26.80 1.81
N ASN A 683 31.52 26.22 1.07
CA ASN A 683 31.28 25.49 -0.18
C ASN A 683 32.19 24.26 -0.31
N LEU A 684 32.57 23.64 0.81
CA LEU A 684 33.48 22.49 0.81
C LEU A 684 32.95 21.40 1.72
N LEU A 685 32.77 20.22 1.16
CA LEU A 685 32.43 19.00 1.90
C LEU A 685 33.68 18.15 2.01
N SER A 686 33.97 17.63 3.19
CA SER A 686 35.10 16.71 3.39
C SER A 686 34.77 15.56 4.33
N ILE A 687 35.50 14.47 4.23
CA ILE A 687 35.35 13.34 5.15
C ILE A 687 35.66 13.75 6.59
N ASN A 688 34.94 13.16 7.56
CA ASN A 688 35.34 13.22 8.96
C ASN A 688 36.04 11.92 9.36
N LYS A 689 37.38 11.94 9.48
CA LYS A 689 38.21 10.74 9.69
C LYS A 689 37.73 9.82 10.84
N PRO A 690 37.32 10.32 12.02
CA PRO A 690 36.81 9.46 13.10
C PRO A 690 35.54 8.67 12.73
N ARG A 691 34.71 9.18 11.80
CA ARG A 691 33.44 8.57 11.36
C ARG A 691 33.52 7.93 9.97
N VAL A 692 34.73 7.82 9.39
CA VAL A 692 34.90 7.36 7.99
C VAL A 692 34.33 5.96 7.75
N ARG A 693 34.33 5.07 8.76
CA ARG A 693 33.74 3.73 8.64
C ARG A 693 32.23 3.77 8.43
N ALA A 694 31.52 4.61 9.18
CA ALA A 694 30.09 4.80 8.98
C ALA A 694 29.81 5.40 7.60
N LEU A 695 30.61 6.40 7.18
CA LEU A 695 30.51 6.97 5.83
C LEU A 695 30.76 5.93 4.72
N GLN A 696 31.70 4.99 4.93
CA GLN A 696 31.94 3.87 4.01
C GLN A 696 30.72 2.94 3.90
N LEU A 697 30.03 2.66 5.01
CA LEU A 697 28.80 1.87 4.99
C LEU A 697 27.68 2.60 4.23
N TRP A 698 27.54 3.92 4.44
CA TRP A 698 26.62 4.75 3.66
C TRP A 698 26.94 4.70 2.16
N ALA A 699 28.19 4.94 1.78
CA ALA A 699 28.63 4.92 0.38
C ALA A 699 28.40 3.57 -0.31
N ALA A 700 28.57 2.46 0.42
CA ALA A 700 28.39 1.12 -0.13
C ALA A 700 26.96 0.85 -0.62
N GLY A 701 25.96 1.58 -0.13
CA GLY A 701 24.56 1.43 -0.53
C GLY A 701 24.31 1.67 -2.03
N VAL A 702 25.10 2.50 -2.72
CA VAL A 702 24.89 2.79 -4.16
C VAL A 702 25.84 2.00 -5.08
N ARG A 703 26.86 1.34 -4.50
CA ARG A 703 28.01 0.75 -5.21
C ARG A 703 27.60 -0.16 -6.37
N GLU A 704 26.67 -1.08 -6.14
CA GLU A 704 26.22 -2.05 -7.14
C GLU A 704 25.51 -1.38 -8.33
N ILE A 705 24.76 -0.30 -8.09
CA ILE A 705 24.09 0.45 -9.16
C ILE A 705 25.12 1.20 -10.01
N MET A 706 26.05 1.91 -9.37
CA MET A 706 27.09 2.68 -10.07
C MET A 706 27.98 1.78 -10.93
N GLN A 707 28.36 0.62 -10.42
CA GLN A 707 29.14 -0.37 -11.18
C GLN A 707 28.40 -0.84 -12.44
N ARG A 708 27.09 -1.10 -12.36
CA ARG A 708 26.29 -1.48 -13.55
C ARG A 708 26.20 -0.37 -14.58
N TYR A 709 25.95 0.87 -14.15
CA TYR A 709 25.91 2.00 -15.06
C TYR A 709 27.25 2.17 -15.77
N TYR A 710 28.35 2.05 -15.02
CA TYR A 710 29.69 2.15 -15.58
C TYR A 710 30.01 1.06 -16.60
N ILE A 711 29.57 -0.19 -16.39
CA ILE A 711 29.72 -1.27 -17.40
C ILE A 711 29.11 -0.84 -18.75
N THR A 712 27.86 -0.39 -18.74
CA THR A 712 27.14 0.00 -19.96
C THR A 712 27.77 1.23 -20.61
N LEU A 713 28.24 2.21 -19.82
CA LEU A 713 28.93 3.39 -20.35
C LEU A 713 30.28 3.04 -20.97
N CYS A 714 31.08 2.15 -20.36
CA CYS A 714 32.35 1.70 -20.95
C CYS A 714 32.14 0.98 -22.29
N LEU A 715 31.08 0.19 -22.44
CA LEU A 715 30.72 -0.43 -23.71
C LEU A 715 30.38 0.62 -24.77
N LEU A 716 29.58 1.63 -24.42
CA LEU A 716 29.23 2.74 -25.32
C LEU A 716 30.42 3.65 -25.67
N GLN A 717 31.41 3.77 -24.78
CA GLN A 717 32.67 4.47 -25.07
C GLN A 717 33.54 3.70 -26.06
N LYS A 718 33.46 2.36 -26.05
CA LYS A 718 34.18 1.50 -26.99
C LYS A 718 33.51 1.49 -28.36
N ASP A 719 32.19 1.29 -28.38
CA ASP A 719 31.37 1.25 -29.59
C ASP A 719 30.05 1.99 -29.36
N GLY A 720 29.96 3.21 -29.91
CA GLY A 720 28.78 4.07 -29.79
C GLY A 720 27.61 3.65 -30.69
N GLU A 721 27.81 2.72 -31.63
CA GLU A 721 26.81 2.24 -32.58
C GLU A 721 26.16 0.91 -32.15
N MET A 722 26.55 0.38 -30.97
CA MET A 722 26.03 -0.87 -30.45
C MET A 722 24.50 -0.91 -30.43
N SER A 723 23.93 -1.96 -31.06
CA SER A 723 22.49 -2.20 -30.96
C SER A 723 22.07 -2.40 -29.50
N ARG A 724 20.87 -1.94 -29.13
CA ARG A 724 20.30 -2.13 -27.78
C ARG A 724 20.40 -3.58 -27.30
N THR A 725 20.09 -4.54 -28.16
CA THR A 725 20.10 -5.97 -27.80
C THR A 725 21.51 -6.47 -27.47
N THR A 726 22.52 -6.02 -28.24
CA THR A 726 23.92 -6.35 -28.01
C THR A 726 24.40 -5.71 -26.71
N LEU A 727 24.14 -4.41 -26.52
CA LEU A 727 24.53 -3.67 -25.32
C LEU A 727 23.95 -4.29 -24.04
N GLU A 728 22.67 -4.70 -24.06
CA GLU A 728 22.04 -5.41 -22.94
C GLU A 728 22.74 -6.74 -22.63
N LYS A 729 23.07 -7.52 -23.67
CA LYS A 729 23.70 -8.84 -23.54
C LYS A 729 25.13 -8.74 -23.00
N GLU A 730 25.94 -7.85 -23.58
CA GLU A 730 27.33 -7.67 -23.16
C GLU A 730 27.42 -7.05 -21.77
N SER A 731 26.56 -6.07 -21.45
CA SER A 731 26.50 -5.51 -20.08
C SER A 731 26.18 -6.59 -19.05
N GLN A 732 25.22 -7.48 -19.36
CA GLN A 732 24.88 -8.60 -18.50
C GLN A 732 26.04 -9.59 -18.33
N SER A 733 26.74 -9.94 -19.42
CA SER A 733 27.88 -10.86 -19.40
C SER A 733 29.02 -10.35 -18.51
N ILE A 734 29.39 -9.07 -18.67
CA ILE A 734 30.41 -8.41 -17.85
C ILE A 734 29.99 -8.37 -16.38
N ALA A 735 28.72 -8.06 -16.10
CA ALA A 735 28.20 -8.04 -14.73
C ALA A 735 28.23 -9.41 -14.06
N GLN A 736 27.92 -10.50 -14.79
CA GLN A 736 28.05 -11.87 -14.29
C GLN A 736 29.51 -12.19 -13.92
N ARG A 737 30.45 -11.82 -14.79
CA ARG A 737 31.89 -11.99 -14.51
C ARG A 737 32.31 -11.21 -13.27
N LEU A 738 31.88 -9.96 -13.15
CA LEU A 738 32.19 -9.10 -12.00
C LEU A 738 31.63 -9.67 -10.70
N SER A 739 30.41 -10.22 -10.74
CA SER A 739 29.78 -10.85 -9.57
C SER A 739 30.59 -12.02 -9.03
N VAL A 740 31.16 -12.84 -9.91
CA VAL A 740 32.04 -13.96 -9.53
C VAL A 740 33.37 -13.46 -8.95
N LEU A 741 34.04 -12.52 -9.64
CA LEU A 741 35.37 -12.05 -9.25
C LEU A 741 35.37 -11.21 -7.97
N HIS A 742 34.34 -10.41 -7.75
CA HIS A 742 34.24 -9.47 -6.63
C HIS A 742 33.27 -9.93 -5.54
N GLY A 743 32.71 -11.14 -5.66
CA GLY A 743 31.82 -11.73 -4.67
C GLY A 743 30.51 -10.97 -4.45
N ILE A 744 29.96 -10.37 -5.52
CA ILE A 744 28.70 -9.61 -5.46
C ILE A 744 27.53 -10.60 -5.37
N ASN A 745 26.83 -10.60 -4.24
CA ASN A 745 25.72 -11.51 -3.95
C ASN A 745 24.34 -10.83 -4.12
N ALA A 746 24.17 -10.14 -5.25
CA ALA A 746 22.96 -9.39 -5.59
C ALA A 746 22.41 -9.88 -6.93
N PRO A 747 21.30 -10.64 -6.96
CA PRO A 747 20.73 -11.20 -8.19
C PRO A 747 20.34 -10.16 -9.22
N GLU A 748 19.93 -8.97 -8.78
CA GLU A 748 19.64 -7.81 -9.63
C GLU A 748 20.88 -7.26 -10.34
N PHE A 749 22.09 -7.60 -9.88
CA PHE A 749 23.33 -7.03 -10.42
C PHE A 749 23.54 -7.40 -11.89
N PHE A 750 23.06 -8.57 -12.30
CA PHE A 750 23.15 -9.07 -13.67
C PHE A 750 21.77 -9.31 -14.30
N ASP A 751 20.72 -8.67 -13.78
CA ASP A 751 19.37 -8.75 -14.35
C ASP A 751 19.28 -7.91 -15.64
N LYS A 752 18.98 -8.58 -16.76
CA LYS A 752 18.81 -7.97 -18.08
C LYS A 752 17.77 -6.85 -18.09
N ALA A 753 16.68 -6.99 -17.32
CA ALA A 753 15.63 -5.97 -17.29
C ALA A 753 16.12 -4.64 -16.70
N VAL A 754 17.08 -4.70 -15.77
CA VAL A 754 17.65 -3.49 -15.17
C VAL A 754 18.55 -2.76 -16.17
N PHE A 755 19.39 -3.48 -16.93
CA PHE A 755 20.16 -2.87 -18.03
C PHE A 755 19.24 -2.27 -19.10
N SER A 756 18.17 -2.97 -19.47
CA SER A 756 17.19 -2.45 -20.43
C SER A 756 16.52 -1.16 -19.97
N THR A 757 16.29 -1.02 -18.66
CA THR A 757 15.74 0.20 -18.04
C THR A 757 16.76 1.34 -18.08
N PHE A 758 18.02 1.07 -17.74
CA PHE A 758 19.08 2.08 -17.82
C PHE A 758 19.32 2.58 -19.25
N ILE A 759 19.40 1.67 -20.22
CA ILE A 759 19.56 2.01 -21.65
C ILE A 759 18.35 2.80 -22.17
N GLY A 760 17.13 2.43 -21.76
CA GLY A 760 15.93 3.21 -22.05
C GLY A 760 16.02 4.62 -21.48
N SER A 761 16.48 4.76 -20.24
CA SER A 761 16.66 6.04 -19.58
C SER A 761 17.75 6.90 -20.26
N LEU A 762 18.85 6.31 -20.73
CA LEU A 762 19.86 7.01 -21.54
C LEU A 762 19.21 7.60 -22.80
N LYS A 763 18.38 6.82 -23.50
CA LYS A 763 17.65 7.30 -24.67
C LYS A 763 16.68 8.44 -24.35
N GLU A 764 15.89 8.31 -23.29
CA GLU A 764 14.94 9.35 -22.86
C GLU A 764 15.62 10.68 -22.48
N ASN A 765 16.88 10.63 -22.03
CA ASN A 765 17.66 11.80 -21.63
C ASN A 765 18.64 12.27 -22.74
N GLY A 766 18.45 11.80 -23.98
CA GLY A 766 19.18 12.25 -25.16
C GLY A 766 20.67 11.91 -25.14
N TYR A 767 21.03 10.73 -24.63
CA TYR A 767 22.37 10.14 -24.75
C TYR A 767 22.57 9.38 -26.06
N PHE A 768 21.52 9.28 -26.87
CA PHE A 768 21.57 8.80 -28.24
C PHE A 768 21.01 9.89 -29.16
N ASP A 769 21.61 10.07 -30.33
CA ASP A 769 21.11 10.97 -31.36
C ASP A 769 19.89 10.41 -32.10
N GLU A 770 19.38 11.14 -33.09
CA GLU A 770 18.23 10.69 -33.91
C GLU A 770 18.52 9.41 -34.71
N SER A 771 19.79 9.14 -35.04
CA SER A 771 20.24 7.93 -35.74
C SER A 771 20.43 6.74 -34.79
N GLY A 772 20.37 6.97 -33.47
CA GLY A 772 20.59 5.95 -32.45
C GLY A 772 22.06 5.76 -32.04
N ILE A 773 22.96 6.67 -32.43
CA ILE A 773 24.37 6.66 -32.08
C ILE A 773 24.58 7.36 -30.73
N ALA A 774 25.44 6.82 -29.88
CA ALA A 774 25.73 7.39 -28.58
C ALA A 774 26.37 8.80 -28.69
N VAL A 775 25.88 9.74 -27.88
CA VAL A 775 26.44 11.10 -27.79
C VAL A 775 27.68 11.08 -26.90
N GLU A 776 28.84 11.00 -27.53
CA GLU A 776 30.14 10.76 -26.88
C GLU A 776 30.43 11.71 -25.71
N GLU A 777 30.19 13.01 -25.88
CA GLU A 777 30.40 14.03 -24.84
C GLU A 777 29.62 13.73 -23.55
N LYS A 778 28.32 13.44 -23.69
CA LYS A 778 27.45 13.11 -22.54
C LYS A 778 27.86 11.79 -21.88
N ILE A 779 28.23 10.79 -22.67
CA ILE A 779 28.67 9.49 -22.16
C ILE A 779 29.97 9.66 -21.35
N ASN A 780 30.94 10.39 -21.90
CA ASN A 780 32.22 10.64 -21.25
C ASN A 780 32.07 11.43 -19.95
N GLU A 781 31.16 12.41 -19.91
CA GLU A 781 30.88 13.19 -18.71
C GLU A 781 30.38 12.31 -17.54
N ILE A 782 29.36 11.47 -17.78
CA ILE A 782 28.85 10.56 -16.75
C ILE A 782 29.89 9.51 -16.38
N ALA A 783 30.57 8.93 -17.37
CA ALA A 783 31.62 7.95 -17.12
C ALA A 783 32.71 8.51 -16.21
N ALA A 784 33.14 9.77 -16.42
CA ALA A 784 34.14 10.43 -15.58
C ALA A 784 33.72 10.56 -14.11
N ILE A 785 32.43 10.89 -13.86
CA ILE A 785 31.86 10.91 -12.51
C ILE A 785 31.93 9.51 -11.89
N LEU A 786 31.49 8.48 -12.62
CA LEU A 786 31.42 7.11 -12.10
C LEU A 786 32.81 6.49 -11.88
N THR A 787 33.77 6.72 -12.76
CA THR A 787 35.16 6.22 -12.60
C THR A 787 35.78 6.70 -11.30
N ARG A 788 35.42 7.89 -10.81
CA ARG A 788 35.95 8.45 -9.56
C ARG A 788 35.39 7.81 -8.30
N ILE A 789 34.17 7.27 -8.36
CA ILE A 789 33.46 6.66 -7.21
C ILE A 789 33.45 5.13 -7.24
N ILE A 790 34.14 4.51 -8.20
CA ILE A 790 34.34 3.07 -8.32
C ILE A 790 35.80 2.75 -7.98
N SER A 791 36.02 1.63 -7.28
CA SER A 791 37.38 1.22 -6.94
C SER A 791 38.21 0.89 -8.18
N ALA A 792 39.50 1.22 -8.15
CA ALA A 792 40.43 0.97 -9.27
C ALA A 792 40.44 -0.50 -9.72
N GLU A 793 40.39 -1.43 -8.76
CA GLU A 793 40.33 -2.88 -9.02
C GLU A 793 39.12 -3.28 -9.87
N VAL A 794 37.94 -2.72 -9.55
CA VAL A 794 36.70 -2.98 -10.28
C VAL A 794 36.74 -2.31 -11.65
N SER A 795 37.20 -1.06 -11.73
CA SER A 795 37.34 -0.33 -13.00
C SER A 795 38.24 -1.06 -13.99
N LEU A 796 39.41 -1.56 -13.53
CA LEU A 796 40.32 -2.37 -14.37
C LEU A 796 39.68 -3.68 -14.83
N THR A 797 38.90 -4.32 -13.95
CA THR A 797 38.18 -5.56 -14.31
C THR A 797 37.15 -5.31 -15.41
N ILE A 798 36.41 -4.19 -15.32
CA ILE A 798 35.40 -3.80 -16.31
C ILE A 798 36.08 -3.46 -17.64
N GLN A 799 37.11 -2.61 -17.64
CA GLN A 799 37.84 -2.22 -18.85
C GLN A 799 38.45 -3.43 -19.55
N SER A 800 39.12 -4.33 -18.82
CA SER A 800 39.69 -5.55 -19.40
C SER A 800 38.63 -6.51 -19.97
N ALA A 801 37.41 -6.51 -19.40
CA ALA A 801 36.31 -7.30 -19.94
C ALA A 801 35.72 -6.66 -21.22
N VAL A 802 35.60 -5.33 -21.26
CA VAL A 802 35.15 -4.57 -22.42
C VAL A 802 36.11 -4.71 -23.60
N GLU A 803 37.42 -4.65 -23.38
CA GLU A 803 38.43 -4.89 -24.43
C GLU A 803 38.23 -6.25 -25.11
N LYS A 804 37.87 -7.30 -24.36
CA LYS A 804 37.71 -8.68 -24.84
C LYS A 804 36.39 -8.99 -25.54
N THR A 805 35.44 -8.06 -25.59
CA THR A 805 34.13 -8.31 -26.25
C THR A 805 34.18 -8.35 -27.79
N GLU A 806 35.38 -8.38 -28.39
CA GLU A 806 35.62 -8.38 -29.85
C GLU A 806 36.29 -9.66 -30.42
N ASP A 807 36.41 -10.73 -29.62
CA ASP A 807 36.78 -12.06 -30.15
C ASP A 807 35.56 -12.97 -30.41
#